data_AF-A0A925GDX3-F1
#
_entry.id   AF-A0A925GDX3-F1
#
_cell.length_a   1.000
_cell.length_b   1.000
_cell.length_c   1.000
_cell.angle_alpha   90.00
_cell.angle_beta   90.00
_cell.angle_gamma   90.00
#
_symmetry.space_group_name_H-M   'P 1'
#
loop_
_entity.id
_entity.type
_entity.pdbx_description
1 polymer ?
#
loop_
_entity_poly.entity_id
_entity_poly.type
_entity_poly.pdbx_seq_one_letter_code
_entity_poly.pdbx_strand_id
1 'polypeptide(L)'
;MRNIPFSSGGQVLFSLTGGTSAGSSTLNLPVKKDNSFTIFYIKGKIGNLSQVDKDAIIEACDLRISTNLIVLGRKAFMVTPNQVIPASIPRVEIQINSISTLDDYITWSPTLCSIRLQNHDEFTGPVSVKLRNMNTSVGKVNFGASTLANNTTATDSVLTISLPNSGTWVNFYIAGKFNSASLRDKDAVIEVVSGSGGILTTIKDTIITQRDSTVSIPDTSIVLRDSTVTIADTTITPVEKLITVRDTIVSVRDTLISSRLRDTISNGNNDLVISIKGTVIAVRDSLISVRGSIITVMDTVFSSRDSLIALSDTLITSRDSLFALADTTIIDRDTLLAAAKLLSREGLMVRVRKNANNISQEERDRLLNSFVTFNNTFNGYKNFIDIHSKAGSPEEHNGPGFLAWHRAYIMDLERELQTVDPSVSLPYWELGTAAPNIFSLNFMGSKPLVSTDAFADFNVNNPLNGWNVEGGPGVRRTTVFANSAAPSSAQSIRNEVATLALGSSYQAFSALEINPHGTAHNLVGGLTGDWMRGIATAVKDPVFFLLHSNIDRLWAKWQWINNRFDAQNTLTYSSQGSFPGSGTIHIGHYLNDTMWPWNGITGTYTGTGTILPGNRPTTAPGGPFPNALSYPFAPVSNPKPFDMINYKNVTTINTINGGLGFCYDDVPFQ
;
A
#
# COMPACT_ATOMS: atom_id res chain seq x y z
N MET A 1 -16.16 4.10 14.79
CA MET A 1 -15.63 4.40 13.44
C MET A 1 -15.29 5.88 13.35
N ARG A 2 -14.14 6.21 12.77
CA ARG A 2 -13.74 7.59 12.43
C ARG A 2 -13.02 7.64 11.08
N ASN A 3 -13.05 8.78 10.41
CA ASN A 3 -12.21 9.06 9.24
C ASN A 3 -10.93 9.75 9.69
N ILE A 4 -9.77 9.30 9.18
CA ILE A 4 -8.48 9.97 9.37
C ILE A 4 -8.09 10.56 8.02
N PRO A 5 -8.26 11.88 7.81
CA PRO A 5 -7.82 12.51 6.59
C PRO A 5 -6.30 12.61 6.58
N PHE A 6 -5.66 12.28 5.46
CA PHE A 6 -4.40 12.96 5.12
C PHE A 6 -4.73 14.42 4.82
N SER A 7 -3.79 15.35 5.06
CA SER A 7 -4.03 16.81 5.09
C SER A 7 -4.79 17.41 3.90
N SER A 8 -4.85 16.73 2.76
CA SER A 8 -5.64 17.09 1.57
C SER A 8 -6.37 15.89 0.90
N GLY A 9 -6.49 14.76 1.59
CA GLY A 9 -7.01 13.50 1.03
C GLY A 9 -8.53 13.33 1.15
N GLY A 10 -9.03 12.24 0.56
CA GLY A 10 -10.46 11.93 0.53
C GLY A 10 -11.08 11.83 1.92
N GLN A 11 -12.25 12.44 2.12
CA GLN A 11 -12.99 12.37 3.38
C GLN A 11 -14.32 11.65 3.20
N VAL A 12 -14.76 10.97 4.26
CA VAL A 12 -16.06 10.28 4.29
C VAL A 12 -16.93 10.71 5.45
N LEU A 13 -18.23 10.51 5.27
CA LEU A 13 -19.26 10.60 6.29
C LEU A 13 -19.90 9.23 6.48
N PHE A 14 -20.19 8.87 7.72
CA PHE A 14 -20.78 7.60 8.13
C PHE A 14 -22.27 7.73 8.40
N SER A 15 -23.03 6.65 8.18
CA SER A 15 -24.46 6.56 8.50
C SER A 15 -24.89 5.13 8.87
N LEU A 16 -25.88 5.01 9.76
CA LEU A 16 -26.55 3.73 10.06
C LEU A 16 -27.71 3.43 9.11
N THR A 17 -28.32 4.46 8.50
CA THR A 17 -29.59 4.32 7.76
C THR A 17 -29.44 4.52 6.25
N GLY A 18 -28.24 4.86 5.76
CA GLY A 18 -27.94 4.93 4.33
C GLY A 18 -28.00 6.34 3.71
N GLY A 19 -27.98 6.36 2.37
CA GLY A 19 -27.53 7.48 1.52
C GLY A 19 -28.31 8.79 1.57
N THR A 20 -29.48 8.85 2.20
CA THR A 20 -30.29 10.08 2.33
C THR A 20 -30.02 10.87 3.61
N SER A 21 -29.36 10.26 4.59
CA SER A 21 -29.01 10.92 5.86
C SER A 21 -27.81 11.87 5.70
N ALA A 22 -27.76 12.94 6.50
CA ALA A 22 -26.68 13.94 6.46
C ALA A 22 -25.29 13.31 6.63
N GLY A 23 -25.20 12.20 7.39
CA GLY A 23 -23.96 11.51 7.74
C GLY A 23 -23.17 12.24 8.83
N SER A 24 -22.24 11.54 9.48
CA SER A 24 -21.39 12.07 10.56
C SER A 24 -19.92 11.77 10.30
N SER A 25 -19.00 12.60 10.83
CA SER A 25 -17.55 12.35 10.76
C SER A 25 -17.10 11.16 11.61
N THR A 26 -17.93 10.77 12.58
CA THR A 26 -17.74 9.58 13.41
C THR A 26 -19.03 8.79 13.49
N LEU A 27 -18.92 7.47 13.70
CA LEU A 27 -20.07 6.60 13.93
C LEU A 27 -19.77 5.63 15.07
N ASN A 28 -20.60 5.70 16.11
CA ASN A 28 -20.64 4.70 17.16
C ASN A 28 -21.39 3.48 16.61
N LEU A 29 -20.68 2.36 16.52
CA LEU A 29 -21.17 1.16 15.88
C LEU A 29 -21.25 0.05 16.93
N PRO A 30 -22.44 -0.41 17.32
CA PRO A 30 -22.56 -1.54 18.23
C PRO A 30 -22.18 -2.81 17.47
N VAL A 31 -20.99 -3.35 17.76
CA VAL A 31 -20.55 -4.64 17.22
C VAL A 31 -21.17 -5.74 18.07
N LYS A 32 -21.78 -6.73 17.41
CA LYS A 32 -22.45 -7.85 18.08
C LYS A 32 -21.42 -8.88 18.55
N LYS A 33 -21.67 -9.48 19.72
CA LYS A 33 -20.81 -10.52 20.31
C LYS A 33 -20.94 -11.88 19.63
N ASP A 34 -21.89 -12.04 18.72
CA ASP A 34 -22.21 -13.30 18.02
C ASP A 34 -21.43 -13.48 16.71
N ASN A 35 -20.37 -12.68 16.47
CA ASN A 35 -19.59 -12.62 15.23
C ASN A 35 -20.41 -12.31 13.96
N SER A 36 -21.67 -11.88 14.07
CA SER A 36 -22.43 -11.45 12.91
C SER A 36 -22.01 -10.06 12.43
N PHE A 37 -22.03 -9.86 11.11
CA PHE A 37 -21.69 -8.57 10.51
C PHE A 37 -22.63 -7.46 11.01
N THR A 38 -22.03 -6.32 11.38
CA THR A 38 -22.76 -5.08 11.64
C THR A 38 -22.65 -4.19 10.40
N ILE A 39 -23.79 -3.92 9.77
CA ILE A 39 -23.86 -3.15 8.52
C ILE A 39 -23.87 -1.66 8.84
N PHE A 40 -23.12 -0.88 8.06
CA PHE A 40 -23.16 0.57 8.04
C PHE A 40 -22.87 1.10 6.64
N TYR A 41 -23.11 2.39 6.46
CA TYR A 41 -22.95 3.07 5.20
C TYR A 41 -21.89 4.17 5.32
N ILE A 42 -21.14 4.37 4.25
CA ILE A 42 -20.19 5.47 4.08
C ILE A 42 -20.48 6.19 2.78
N LYS A 43 -20.27 7.50 2.76
CA LYS A 43 -20.31 8.33 1.54
C LYS A 43 -19.16 9.32 1.55
N GLY A 44 -18.68 9.69 0.35
CA GLY A 44 -17.72 10.77 0.21
C GLY A 44 -18.27 12.10 0.75
N LYS A 45 -17.41 12.90 1.37
CA LYS A 45 -17.74 14.27 1.79
C LYS A 45 -17.53 15.21 0.61
N ILE A 46 -18.56 15.97 0.26
CA ILE A 46 -18.53 16.92 -0.86
C ILE A 46 -17.38 17.92 -0.66
N GLY A 47 -16.63 18.18 -1.74
CA GLY A 47 -15.47 19.07 -1.75
C GLY A 47 -14.15 18.43 -1.30
N ASN A 48 -14.17 17.20 -0.78
CA ASN A 48 -12.99 16.52 -0.24
C ASN A 48 -12.76 15.18 -0.97
N LEU A 49 -12.35 15.28 -2.23
CA LEU A 49 -12.03 14.15 -3.09
C LEU A 49 -10.61 13.65 -2.82
N SER A 50 -10.40 12.36 -3.07
CA SER A 50 -9.07 11.76 -3.07
C SER A 50 -8.20 12.34 -4.18
N GLN A 51 -6.97 12.67 -3.81
CA GLN A 51 -5.94 13.17 -4.73
C GLN A 51 -4.93 12.08 -5.09
N VAL A 52 -4.82 11.06 -4.24
CA VAL A 52 -3.88 9.94 -4.34
C VAL A 52 -4.65 8.65 -4.10
N ASP A 53 -4.31 7.58 -4.85
CA ASP A 53 -4.92 6.27 -4.61
C ASP A 53 -4.70 5.79 -3.16
N LYS A 54 -5.78 5.32 -2.54
CA LYS A 54 -5.85 4.89 -1.12
C LYS A 54 -5.50 5.99 -0.10
N ASP A 55 -5.89 7.24 -0.34
CA ASP A 55 -5.69 8.37 0.59
C ASP A 55 -6.90 8.71 1.50
N ALA A 56 -7.99 7.94 1.45
CA ALA A 56 -9.08 8.05 2.41
C ALA A 56 -9.02 6.86 3.38
N ILE A 57 -8.75 7.12 4.67
CA ILE A 57 -8.62 6.08 5.70
C ILE A 57 -9.81 6.14 6.66
N ILE A 58 -10.38 4.96 6.96
CA ILE A 58 -11.27 4.76 8.10
C ILE A 58 -10.58 3.92 9.16
N GLU A 59 -10.85 4.26 10.41
CA GLU A 59 -10.41 3.51 11.58
C GLU A 59 -11.62 2.99 12.37
N ALA A 60 -11.56 1.71 12.73
CA ALA A 60 -12.38 1.15 13.79
C ALA A 60 -11.66 1.38 15.11
N CYS A 61 -12.37 1.89 16.12
CA CYS A 61 -11.79 2.17 17.42
C CYS A 61 -12.68 1.65 18.55
N ASP A 62 -12.07 1.18 19.62
CA ASP A 62 -12.78 0.82 20.86
C ASP A 62 -13.11 2.07 21.67
N LEU A 63 -14.40 2.28 21.95
CA LEU A 63 -14.92 3.42 22.70
C LEU A 63 -15.01 3.16 24.21
N ARG A 64 -14.71 1.94 24.67
CA ARG A 64 -14.77 1.58 26.10
C ARG A 64 -13.65 2.23 26.93
N ILE A 65 -12.62 2.76 26.27
CA ILE A 65 -11.49 3.44 26.90
C ILE A 65 -11.56 4.92 26.54
N SER A 66 -11.86 5.77 27.53
CA SER A 66 -12.22 7.18 27.32
C SER A 66 -11.04 8.12 27.09
N THR A 67 -9.81 7.71 27.42
CA THR A 67 -8.64 8.61 27.37
C THR A 67 -7.73 8.39 26.17
N ASN A 68 -7.81 7.24 25.49
CA ASN A 68 -7.11 6.94 24.24
C ASN A 68 -7.88 5.87 23.47
N LEU A 69 -8.59 6.28 22.40
CA LEU A 69 -9.30 5.34 21.54
C LEU A 69 -8.31 4.34 20.94
N ILE A 70 -8.40 3.06 21.35
CA ILE A 70 -7.62 1.96 20.79
C ILE A 70 -8.07 1.74 19.34
N VAL A 71 -7.15 1.83 18.39
CA VAL A 71 -7.41 1.52 16.98
C VAL A 71 -7.40 0.01 16.80
N LEU A 72 -8.54 -0.55 16.37
CA LEU A 72 -8.76 -1.98 16.17
C LEU A 72 -8.46 -2.42 14.73
N GLY A 73 -8.56 -1.51 13.76
CA GLY A 73 -8.31 -1.83 12.37
C GLY A 73 -8.45 -0.61 11.47
N ARG A 74 -7.88 -0.72 10.27
CA ARG A 74 -7.87 0.36 9.27
C ARG A 74 -8.28 -0.16 7.90
N LYS A 75 -8.94 0.70 7.13
CA LYS A 75 -9.15 0.47 5.70
C LYS A 75 -8.90 1.74 4.93
N ALA A 76 -8.09 1.64 3.88
CA ALA A 76 -7.84 2.72 2.93
C ALA A 76 -8.63 2.48 1.64
N PHE A 77 -9.11 3.56 1.02
CA PHE A 77 -9.83 3.55 -0.24
C PHE A 77 -9.79 4.94 -0.89
N MET A 78 -10.52 5.09 -1.99
CA MET A 78 -10.63 6.31 -2.78
C MET A 78 -12.02 6.93 -2.67
N VAL A 79 -12.06 8.26 -2.54
CA VAL A 79 -13.27 9.07 -2.63
C VAL A 79 -13.23 9.85 -3.93
N THR A 80 -14.01 9.43 -4.91
CA THR A 80 -14.07 10.08 -6.23
C THR A 80 -15.51 10.55 -6.50
N PRO A 81 -15.70 11.66 -7.24
CA PRO A 81 -16.99 11.88 -7.90
C PRO A 81 -17.14 10.73 -8.92
N ASN A 82 -18.31 10.49 -9.51
CA ASN A 82 -18.50 9.47 -10.56
C ASN A 82 -17.62 9.67 -11.84
N GLN A 83 -16.55 10.48 -11.77
CA GLN A 83 -15.51 10.68 -12.76
C GLN A 83 -14.23 9.93 -12.41
N VAL A 84 -13.74 9.23 -13.43
CA VAL A 84 -12.46 8.58 -13.59
C VAL A 84 -11.32 9.55 -13.20
N ILE A 85 -10.37 9.13 -12.34
CA ILE A 85 -9.11 9.87 -12.06
C ILE A 85 -8.53 10.37 -13.40
N PRO A 86 -7.98 11.59 -13.53
CA PRO A 86 -7.47 12.06 -14.82
C PRO A 86 -6.60 11.01 -15.53
N ALA A 87 -6.90 10.72 -16.80
CA ALA A 87 -6.20 9.75 -17.66
C ALA A 87 -4.72 10.11 -17.95
N SER A 88 -4.18 11.09 -17.24
CA SER A 88 -2.79 11.55 -17.37
C SER A 88 -1.90 11.12 -16.21
N ILE A 89 -2.46 10.48 -15.17
CA ILE A 89 -1.71 10.06 -13.98
C ILE A 89 -1.57 8.53 -13.99
N PRO A 90 -0.36 7.97 -13.86
CA PRO A 90 -0.17 6.53 -13.75
C PRO A 90 -0.95 5.95 -12.56
N ARG A 91 -1.77 4.93 -12.81
CA ARG A 91 -2.49 4.17 -11.80
C ARG A 91 -1.78 2.85 -11.56
N VAL A 92 -1.38 2.64 -10.32
CA VAL A 92 -0.55 1.51 -9.96
C VAL A 92 -1.30 0.60 -9.03
N GLU A 93 -1.22 -0.70 -9.29
CA GLU A 93 -1.75 -1.74 -8.42
C GLU A 93 -0.60 -2.56 -7.86
N ILE A 94 -0.62 -2.82 -6.56
CA ILE A 94 0.34 -3.67 -5.85
C ILE A 94 -0.39 -4.88 -5.27
N GLN A 95 0.26 -6.04 -5.35
CA GLN A 95 -0.11 -7.25 -4.63
C GLN A 95 1.05 -7.67 -3.73
N ILE A 96 0.78 -7.76 -2.43
CA ILE A 96 1.72 -8.30 -1.46
C ILE A 96 1.53 -9.81 -1.41
N ASN A 97 2.63 -10.56 -1.37
CA ASN A 97 2.64 -12.03 -1.30
C ASN A 97 1.96 -12.74 -2.50
N SER A 98 1.68 -12.04 -3.61
CA SER A 98 1.20 -12.60 -4.90
C SER A 98 -0.08 -13.47 -4.87
N ILE A 99 -0.83 -13.55 -3.75
CA ILE A 99 -1.88 -14.57 -3.59
C ILE A 99 -3.24 -14.01 -3.09
N SER A 100 -3.33 -12.80 -2.50
CA SER A 100 -4.64 -12.22 -2.08
C SER A 100 -4.57 -10.74 -1.68
N THR A 101 -5.71 -10.03 -1.70
CA THR A 101 -5.92 -8.67 -1.18
C THR A 101 -6.52 -8.64 0.23
N LEU A 102 -6.78 -9.81 0.84
CA LEU A 102 -7.41 -9.87 2.17
C LEU A 102 -6.43 -9.50 3.28
N ASP A 103 -5.16 -9.87 3.16
CA ASP A 103 -4.19 -9.73 4.25
C ASP A 103 -2.75 -9.46 3.74
N ASP A 104 -2.18 -8.33 4.16
CA ASP A 104 -0.83 -7.88 3.79
C ASP A 104 0.08 -7.94 5.03
N TYR A 105 0.26 -9.13 5.61
CA TYR A 105 1.17 -9.35 6.73
C TYR A 105 2.49 -9.93 6.22
N ILE A 106 3.61 -9.33 6.61
CA ILE A 106 4.96 -9.80 6.30
C ILE A 106 5.80 -9.92 7.57
N THR A 107 6.98 -10.51 7.43
CA THR A 107 7.97 -10.63 8.51
C THR A 107 9.31 -9.98 8.11
N TRP A 108 10.39 -10.29 8.83
CA TRP A 108 11.76 -9.97 8.39
C TRP A 108 12.19 -10.73 7.12
N SER A 109 11.49 -11.81 6.78
CA SER A 109 11.77 -12.59 5.58
C SER A 109 11.38 -11.84 4.31
N PRO A 110 12.16 -11.98 3.23
CA PRO A 110 11.78 -11.43 1.94
C PRO A 110 10.46 -12.08 1.47
N THR A 111 9.54 -11.23 1.04
CA THR A 111 8.20 -11.58 0.55
C THR A 111 8.08 -11.10 -0.88
N LEU A 112 7.75 -12.02 -1.78
CA LEU A 112 7.52 -11.71 -3.19
C LEU A 112 6.26 -10.85 -3.34
N CYS A 113 6.38 -9.76 -4.10
CA CYS A 113 5.30 -8.85 -4.41
C CYS A 113 5.23 -8.60 -5.91
N SER A 114 4.08 -8.14 -6.39
CA SER A 114 3.86 -7.81 -7.80
C SER A 114 3.26 -6.42 -7.93
N ILE A 115 3.65 -5.68 -8.96
CA ILE A 115 3.18 -4.32 -9.26
C ILE A 115 2.85 -4.19 -10.75
N ARG A 116 1.80 -3.45 -11.11
CA ARG A 116 1.47 -3.17 -12.52
C ARG A 116 0.88 -1.78 -12.74
N LEU A 117 0.93 -1.32 -13.99
CA LEU A 117 0.24 -0.13 -14.49
C LEU A 117 -1.18 -0.51 -14.94
N GLN A 118 -2.21 0.01 -14.27
CA GLN A 118 -3.60 -0.32 -14.60
C GLN A 118 -4.08 0.39 -15.87
N ASN A 119 -3.80 1.69 -16.01
CA ASN A 119 -4.17 2.50 -17.18
C ASN A 119 -3.08 2.49 -18.26
N HIS A 120 -2.53 1.30 -18.53
CA HIS A 120 -1.39 1.11 -19.42
C HIS A 120 -1.64 1.57 -20.87
N ASP A 121 -2.88 1.43 -21.36
CA ASP A 121 -3.30 1.86 -22.71
C ASP A 121 -3.16 3.37 -22.97
N GLU A 122 -3.05 4.18 -21.90
CA GLU A 122 -2.91 5.64 -21.99
C GLU A 122 -1.45 6.08 -22.30
N PHE A 123 -0.48 5.15 -22.20
CA PHE A 123 0.95 5.44 -22.30
C PHE A 123 1.62 4.78 -23.51
N THR A 124 2.43 5.54 -24.24
CA THR A 124 3.17 5.06 -25.42
C THR A 124 4.40 4.21 -25.10
N GLY A 125 4.85 4.22 -23.83
CA GLY A 125 6.03 3.50 -23.39
C GLY A 125 5.98 3.20 -21.89
N PRO A 126 6.97 2.45 -21.37
CA PRO A 126 6.99 2.06 -19.97
C PRO A 126 7.06 3.28 -19.04
N VAL A 127 6.40 3.16 -17.89
CA VAL A 127 6.34 4.20 -16.85
C VAL A 127 7.27 3.82 -15.71
N SER A 128 8.22 4.69 -15.38
CA SER A 128 9.10 4.51 -14.23
C SER A 128 8.42 4.98 -12.95
N VAL A 129 8.48 4.18 -11.89
CA VAL A 129 7.99 4.51 -10.55
C VAL A 129 9.06 4.25 -9.50
N LYS A 130 8.99 4.94 -8.37
CA LYS A 130 9.84 4.64 -7.20
C LYS A 130 8.97 4.22 -6.01
N LEU A 131 9.36 3.14 -5.35
CA LEU A 131 8.77 2.68 -4.10
C LEU A 131 9.61 3.17 -2.93
N ARG A 132 8.96 3.72 -1.89
CA ARG A 132 9.61 4.15 -0.65
C ARG A 132 8.68 3.97 0.54
N ASN A 133 9.23 3.99 1.76
CA ASN A 133 8.39 4.09 2.96
C ASN A 133 7.80 5.50 3.11
N MET A 134 6.58 5.60 3.61
CA MET A 134 6.02 6.86 4.10
C MET A 134 6.84 7.35 5.31
N ASN A 135 7.18 8.64 5.37
CA ASN A 135 8.07 9.16 6.40
C ASN A 135 7.54 8.98 7.84
N THR A 136 6.22 9.08 8.01
CA THR A 136 5.54 9.00 9.30
C THR A 136 5.02 7.60 9.64
N SER A 137 5.26 6.59 8.79
CA SER A 137 4.79 5.23 9.07
C SER A 137 5.52 4.63 10.27
N VAL A 138 4.74 3.88 11.05
CA VAL A 138 5.25 2.93 12.03
C VAL A 138 5.34 1.59 11.32
N GLY A 139 6.38 0.80 11.57
CA GLY A 139 6.66 -0.29 10.66
C GLY A 139 7.30 0.21 9.36
N LYS A 140 8.39 -0.42 8.95
CA LYS A 140 9.11 -0.07 7.72
C LYS A 140 9.50 -1.32 6.97
N VAL A 141 9.66 -1.20 5.66
CA VAL A 141 10.15 -2.27 4.80
C VAL A 141 11.41 -1.83 4.08
N ASN A 142 12.25 -2.79 3.72
CA ASN A 142 13.25 -2.64 2.69
C ASN A 142 12.72 -3.27 1.39
N PHE A 143 13.27 -2.84 0.26
CA PHE A 143 12.92 -3.30 -1.07
C PHE A 143 14.06 -4.09 -1.71
N GLY A 144 13.72 -4.98 -2.64
CA GLY A 144 14.67 -5.77 -3.40
C GLY A 144 14.21 -5.97 -4.84
N ALA A 145 15.18 -6.14 -5.75
CA ALA A 145 14.94 -6.41 -7.17
C ALA A 145 14.13 -7.70 -7.39
N SER A 146 13.66 -7.94 -8.61
CA SER A 146 12.84 -9.11 -8.97
C SER A 146 13.51 -10.47 -8.75
N THR A 147 14.82 -10.49 -8.49
CA THR A 147 15.61 -11.66 -8.12
C THR A 147 16.41 -11.38 -6.85
N LEU A 148 16.41 -12.36 -5.93
CA LEU A 148 17.27 -12.36 -4.74
C LEU A 148 18.18 -13.59 -4.79
N ALA A 149 19.43 -13.44 -4.37
CA ALA A 149 20.35 -14.56 -4.25
C ALA A 149 19.94 -15.43 -3.04
N ASN A 150 20.23 -16.73 -3.09
CA ASN A 150 20.00 -17.63 -1.96
C ASN A 150 20.63 -17.03 -0.69
N ASN A 151 19.91 -17.08 0.43
CA ASN A 151 20.35 -16.48 1.69
C ASN A 151 20.61 -14.97 1.62
N THR A 152 19.91 -14.22 0.76
CA THR A 152 19.86 -12.75 0.82
C THR A 152 18.45 -12.22 1.11
N THR A 153 18.33 -10.96 1.50
CA THR A 153 17.06 -10.29 1.75
C THR A 153 17.01 -8.92 1.07
N ALA A 154 15.85 -8.28 1.09
CA ALA A 154 15.67 -6.92 0.61
C ALA A 154 16.41 -5.91 1.53
N THR A 155 17.21 -5.03 0.92
CA THR A 155 18.06 -4.06 1.64
C THR A 155 17.84 -2.61 1.24
N ASP A 156 17.22 -2.36 0.08
CA ASP A 156 17.13 -1.02 -0.47
C ASP A 156 16.07 -0.19 0.25
N SER A 157 16.36 1.08 0.53
CA SER A 157 15.39 2.00 1.15
C SER A 157 14.40 2.60 0.14
N VAL A 158 14.77 2.58 -1.14
CA VAL A 158 13.99 3.03 -2.29
C VAL A 158 14.27 2.09 -3.46
N LEU A 159 13.23 1.62 -4.15
CA LEU A 159 13.36 0.78 -5.35
C LEU A 159 12.75 1.48 -6.55
N THR A 160 13.48 1.57 -7.66
CA THR A 160 12.95 2.08 -8.93
C THR A 160 12.49 0.91 -9.79
N ILE A 161 11.27 0.96 -10.30
CA ILE A 161 10.67 -0.10 -11.12
C ILE A 161 10.16 0.52 -12.43
N SER A 162 10.43 -0.15 -13.55
CA SER A 162 9.87 0.19 -14.85
C SER A 162 8.61 -0.66 -15.09
N LEU A 163 7.45 -0.02 -15.19
CA LEU A 163 6.16 -0.67 -15.43
C LEU A 163 5.88 -0.73 -16.94
N PRO A 164 5.73 -1.93 -17.54
CA PRO A 164 5.39 -2.06 -18.95
C PRO A 164 4.04 -1.42 -19.29
N ASN A 165 3.95 -0.78 -20.46
CA ASN A 165 2.68 -0.30 -21.00
C ASN A 165 1.80 -1.42 -21.60
N SER A 166 2.15 -2.69 -21.39
CA SER A 166 1.29 -3.84 -21.62
C SER A 166 0.39 -4.19 -20.43
N GLY A 167 0.55 -3.50 -19.29
CA GLY A 167 -0.18 -3.80 -18.06
C GLY A 167 0.27 -5.08 -17.35
N THR A 168 1.36 -5.70 -17.80
CA THR A 168 1.92 -6.93 -17.23
C THR A 168 2.45 -6.69 -15.81
N TRP A 169 2.25 -7.67 -14.93
CA TRP A 169 2.81 -7.68 -13.58
C TRP A 169 4.34 -7.73 -13.60
N VAL A 170 4.96 -6.87 -12.79
CA VAL A 170 6.40 -6.87 -12.50
C VAL A 170 6.61 -7.32 -11.07
N ASN A 171 7.50 -8.28 -10.88
CA ASN A 171 7.81 -8.79 -9.54
C ASN A 171 8.91 -7.97 -8.86
N PHE A 172 8.82 -7.86 -7.54
CA PHE A 172 9.83 -7.28 -6.66
C PHE A 172 9.72 -7.95 -5.28
N TYR A 173 10.69 -7.72 -4.39
CA TYR A 173 10.61 -8.21 -3.02
C TYR A 173 10.51 -7.06 -2.04
N ILE A 174 9.83 -7.31 -0.92
CA ILE A 174 9.92 -6.50 0.29
C ILE A 174 10.33 -7.38 1.47
N ALA A 175 10.99 -6.80 2.46
CA ALA A 175 11.22 -7.44 3.75
C ALA A 175 10.97 -6.41 4.84
N GLY A 176 10.47 -6.81 6.00
CA GLY A 176 10.40 -5.90 7.14
C GLY A 176 11.79 -5.37 7.48
N LYS A 177 11.90 -4.06 7.70
CA LYS A 177 13.14 -3.42 8.15
C LYS A 177 13.34 -3.76 9.62
N PHE A 178 14.40 -4.49 9.92
CA PHE A 178 14.74 -4.92 11.28
C PHE A 178 14.71 -3.74 12.27
N ASN A 179 14.22 -3.97 13.50
CA ASN A 179 13.93 -2.95 14.51
C ASN A 179 12.88 -1.88 14.13
N SER A 180 12.14 -2.09 13.05
CA SER A 180 11.03 -1.23 12.62
C SER A 180 9.79 -2.08 12.35
N ALA A 181 9.36 -2.86 13.35
CA ALA A 181 8.14 -3.64 13.28
C ALA A 181 6.90 -2.74 13.38
N SER A 182 5.77 -3.24 12.87
CA SER A 182 4.47 -2.58 13.03
C SER A 182 4.01 -2.60 14.48
N LEU A 183 3.23 -1.60 14.87
CA LEU A 183 2.49 -1.56 16.14
C LEU A 183 1.00 -1.87 15.94
N ARG A 184 0.47 -1.55 14.75
CA ARG A 184 -0.95 -1.68 14.39
C ARG A 184 -1.10 -2.26 13.00
N ASP A 185 -2.27 -2.82 12.72
CA ASP A 185 -2.59 -3.26 11.37
C ASP A 185 -2.54 -2.07 10.38
N LYS A 186 -2.00 -2.34 9.18
CA LYS A 186 -1.79 -1.39 8.07
C LYS A 186 -1.05 -0.11 8.44
N ASP A 187 -0.12 -0.14 9.40
CA ASP A 187 0.66 1.04 9.79
C ASP A 187 1.99 1.20 9.02
N ALA A 188 2.51 0.12 8.42
CA ALA A 188 3.65 0.16 7.51
C ALA A 188 3.13 0.52 6.12
N VAL A 189 3.58 1.65 5.57
CA VAL A 189 3.00 2.21 4.34
C VAL A 189 4.07 2.38 3.27
N ILE A 190 3.87 1.70 2.13
CA ILE A 190 4.64 1.88 0.91
C ILE A 190 4.00 3.01 0.10
N GLU A 191 4.80 4.00 -0.28
CA GLU A 191 4.43 5.06 -1.20
C GLU A 191 5.00 4.76 -2.59
N VAL A 192 4.12 4.76 -3.60
CA VAL A 192 4.50 4.74 -5.00
C VAL A 192 4.57 6.18 -5.48
N VAL A 193 5.74 6.64 -5.87
CA VAL A 193 5.93 7.98 -6.44
C VAL A 193 6.32 7.90 -7.91
N SER A 194 5.93 8.91 -8.69
CA SER A 194 6.31 9.01 -10.09
C SER A 194 7.84 9.05 -10.22
N GLY A 195 8.34 8.25 -11.16
CA GLY A 195 9.71 8.33 -11.65
C GLY A 195 9.79 9.22 -12.89
N SER A 196 10.89 9.10 -13.63
CA SER A 196 11.09 9.73 -14.94
C SER A 196 10.71 8.74 -16.05
N GLY A 197 9.74 9.07 -16.90
CA GLY A 197 9.46 8.30 -18.13
C GLY A 197 7.98 8.06 -18.43
N GLY A 198 7.67 7.88 -19.72
CA GLY A 198 6.34 7.74 -20.28
C GLY A 198 5.89 9.03 -20.98
N ILE A 199 5.89 9.07 -22.31
CA ILE A 199 5.26 10.16 -23.07
C ILE A 199 3.77 9.81 -23.16
N LEU A 200 2.93 10.70 -22.61
CA LEU A 200 1.48 10.59 -22.75
C LEU A 200 1.10 10.66 -24.23
N THR A 201 0.08 9.92 -24.65
CA THR A 201 -0.49 10.12 -26.00
C THR A 201 -1.22 11.46 -26.06
N THR A 202 -0.49 12.55 -26.29
CA THR A 202 -1.12 13.83 -26.66
C THR A 202 -1.68 13.66 -28.06
N ILE A 203 -3.01 13.66 -28.11
CA ILE A 203 -3.91 13.71 -29.28
C ILE A 203 -3.22 13.98 -30.62
N LYS A 204 -3.40 13.04 -31.55
CA LYS A 204 -2.98 13.07 -32.96
C LYS A 204 -3.37 14.37 -33.69
N ASP A 205 -2.49 14.78 -34.61
CA ASP A 205 -2.75 15.53 -35.85
C ASP A 205 -3.08 17.03 -35.80
N THR A 206 -2.25 17.85 -35.13
CA THR A 206 -2.32 19.33 -35.32
C THR A 206 -1.02 19.97 -35.82
N ILE A 207 0.12 19.28 -35.74
CA ILE A 207 1.44 19.90 -35.94
C ILE A 207 1.86 19.99 -37.42
N ILE A 208 1.31 19.14 -38.31
CA ILE A 208 1.69 19.12 -39.74
C ILE A 208 0.94 20.18 -40.55
N THR A 209 -0.25 20.60 -40.13
CA THR A 209 -1.07 21.60 -40.83
C THR A 209 -0.59 23.04 -40.64
N GLN A 210 0.25 23.31 -39.63
CA GLN A 210 0.66 24.66 -39.24
C GLN A 210 1.87 25.20 -40.02
N ARG A 211 2.67 24.30 -40.61
CA ARG A 211 3.85 24.67 -41.40
C ARG A 211 3.48 25.22 -42.78
N ASP A 212 2.37 24.77 -43.36
CA ASP A 212 1.90 25.25 -44.66
C ASP A 212 1.17 26.60 -44.57
N SER A 213 0.51 26.89 -43.43
CA SER A 213 -0.23 28.15 -43.22
C SER A 213 0.63 29.36 -42.85
N THR A 214 1.86 29.14 -42.39
CA THR A 214 2.80 30.24 -42.02
C THR A 214 3.64 30.73 -43.20
N VAL A 215 3.75 29.94 -44.27
CA VAL A 215 4.46 30.30 -45.52
C VAL A 215 3.62 31.23 -46.43
N SER A 216 2.30 31.29 -46.25
CA SER A 216 1.39 32.13 -47.06
C SER A 216 1.24 33.59 -46.60
N ILE A 217 1.76 33.96 -45.43
CA ILE A 217 1.62 35.31 -44.84
C ILE A 217 2.46 36.38 -45.57
N PRO A 218 3.72 36.12 -45.99
CA PRO A 218 4.52 37.08 -46.74
C PRO A 218 3.89 37.48 -48.08
N ASP A 219 3.27 36.53 -48.80
CA ASP A 219 2.69 36.76 -50.13
C ASP A 219 1.51 37.73 -50.08
N THR A 220 0.61 37.60 -49.09
CA THR A 220 -0.51 38.54 -48.90
C THR A 220 -0.06 39.96 -48.51
N SER A 221 1.08 40.11 -47.83
CA SER A 221 1.62 41.43 -47.46
C SER A 221 2.21 42.20 -48.65
N ILE A 222 2.69 41.49 -49.67
CA ILE A 222 3.18 42.05 -50.93
C ILE A 222 2.00 42.52 -51.79
N VAL A 223 0.93 41.72 -51.89
CA VAL A 223 -0.28 42.06 -52.65
C VAL A 223 -0.97 43.33 -52.11
N LEU A 224 -0.98 43.53 -50.79
CA LEU A 224 -1.53 44.74 -50.16
C LEU A 224 -0.70 45.99 -50.46
N ARG A 225 0.64 45.88 -50.53
CA ARG A 225 1.51 46.99 -50.92
C ARG A 225 1.29 47.37 -52.38
N ASP A 226 1.19 46.41 -53.28
CA ASP A 226 0.91 46.67 -54.71
C ASP A 226 -0.47 47.30 -54.92
N SER A 227 -1.47 46.89 -54.14
CA SER A 227 -2.82 47.46 -54.17
C SER A 227 -2.83 48.92 -53.71
N THR A 228 -2.06 49.28 -52.66
CA THR A 228 -1.94 50.68 -52.21
C THR A 228 -1.24 51.59 -53.23
N VAL A 229 -0.23 51.08 -53.94
CA VAL A 229 0.42 51.81 -55.03
C VAL A 229 -0.56 52.01 -56.20
N THR A 230 -1.31 50.97 -56.54
CA THR A 230 -2.33 51.04 -57.61
C THR A 230 -3.46 52.03 -57.29
N ILE A 231 -3.89 52.12 -56.02
CA ILE A 231 -4.87 53.13 -55.58
C ILE A 231 -4.28 54.55 -55.70
N ALA A 232 -3.02 54.75 -55.31
CA ALA A 232 -2.37 56.04 -55.45
C ALA A 232 -2.31 56.48 -56.93
N ASP A 233 -1.89 55.61 -57.85
CA ASP A 233 -1.82 55.91 -59.28
C ASP A 233 -3.20 56.19 -59.90
N THR A 234 -4.22 55.44 -59.52
CA THR A 234 -5.59 55.60 -60.06
C THR A 234 -6.32 56.84 -59.53
N THR A 235 -5.91 57.42 -58.40
CA THR A 235 -6.45 58.69 -57.87
C THR A 235 -5.89 59.94 -58.55
N ILE A 236 -4.72 59.86 -59.18
CA ILE A 236 -4.09 60.99 -59.90
C ILE A 236 -4.90 61.36 -61.14
N THR A 237 -5.35 60.36 -61.91
CA THR A 237 -6.09 60.56 -63.16
C THR A 237 -7.38 61.40 -63.03
N PRO A 238 -8.29 61.17 -62.06
CA PRO A 238 -9.46 62.02 -61.87
C PRO A 238 -9.11 63.45 -61.43
N VAL A 239 -8.02 63.65 -60.67
CA VAL A 239 -7.54 64.99 -60.26
C VAL A 239 -7.03 65.78 -61.47
N GLU A 240 -6.25 65.16 -62.35
CA GLU A 240 -5.79 65.78 -63.60
C GLU A 240 -6.96 66.16 -64.51
N LYS A 241 -7.95 65.27 -64.67
CA LYS A 241 -9.17 65.57 -65.46
C LYS A 241 -9.98 66.73 -64.87
N LEU A 242 -10.08 66.84 -63.54
CA LEU A 242 -10.75 67.96 -62.86
C LEU A 242 -10.02 69.29 -63.08
N ILE A 243 -8.68 69.28 -63.16
CA ILE A 243 -7.88 70.45 -63.50
C ILE A 243 -8.16 70.87 -64.95
N THR A 244 -8.19 69.94 -65.90
CA THR A 244 -8.55 70.24 -67.30
C THR A 244 -9.97 70.81 -67.43
N VAL A 245 -10.93 70.29 -66.66
CA VAL A 245 -12.30 70.85 -66.60
C VAL A 245 -12.28 72.28 -66.07
N ARG A 246 -11.52 72.55 -65.00
CA ARG A 246 -11.35 73.89 -64.44
C ARG A 246 -10.76 74.85 -65.46
N ASP A 247 -9.72 74.46 -66.19
CA ASP A 247 -9.07 75.28 -67.21
C ASP A 247 -10.01 75.59 -68.38
N THR A 248 -10.84 74.61 -68.78
CA THR A 248 -11.87 74.80 -69.81
C THR A 248 -12.95 75.79 -69.35
N ILE A 249 -13.40 75.69 -68.10
CA ILE A 249 -14.38 76.63 -67.52
C ILE A 249 -13.79 78.03 -67.39
N VAL A 250 -12.52 78.15 -67.01
CA VAL A 250 -11.79 79.43 -66.94
C VAL A 250 -11.67 80.04 -68.34
N SER A 251 -11.31 79.26 -69.35
CA SER A 251 -11.25 79.71 -70.75
C SER A 251 -12.61 80.22 -71.25
N VAL A 252 -13.72 79.55 -70.90
CA VAL A 252 -15.08 80.00 -71.22
C VAL A 252 -15.43 81.30 -70.50
N ARG A 253 -15.07 81.40 -69.22
CA ARG A 253 -15.26 82.63 -68.43
C ARG A 253 -14.49 83.79 -69.06
N ASP A 254 -13.25 83.57 -69.48
CA ASP A 254 -12.41 84.59 -70.10
C ASP A 254 -12.95 85.00 -71.48
N THR A 255 -13.49 84.06 -72.24
CA THR A 255 -14.19 84.31 -73.52
C THR A 255 -15.48 85.12 -73.32
N LEU A 256 -16.25 84.80 -72.27
CA LEU A 256 -17.47 85.54 -71.89
C LEU A 256 -17.18 86.95 -71.37
N ILE A 257 -16.04 87.14 -70.68
CA ILE A 257 -15.60 88.46 -70.17
C ILE A 257 -15.06 89.34 -71.30
N SER A 258 -14.37 88.76 -72.28
CA SER A 258 -13.84 89.47 -73.45
C SER A 258 -14.92 89.82 -74.48
N SER A 259 -16.01 89.05 -74.56
CA SER A 259 -17.22 89.46 -75.25
C SER A 259 -17.98 90.51 -74.42
N ARG A 260 -17.85 91.80 -74.74
CA ARG A 260 -18.65 92.87 -74.09
C ARG A 260 -20.14 92.54 -74.17
N LEU A 261 -20.72 92.17 -73.03
CA LEU A 261 -22.12 91.73 -72.81
C LEU A 261 -23.21 92.75 -73.19
N ARG A 262 -22.88 93.87 -73.84
CA ARG A 262 -23.83 94.97 -74.10
C ARG A 262 -24.40 95.02 -75.52
N ASP A 263 -23.78 94.38 -76.52
CA ASP A 263 -24.25 94.49 -77.93
C ASP A 263 -24.82 93.18 -78.53
N THR A 264 -24.73 92.04 -77.83
CA THR A 264 -25.06 90.73 -78.43
C THR A 264 -26.51 90.26 -78.19
N ILE A 265 -27.26 90.90 -77.30
CA ILE A 265 -28.64 90.48 -76.99
C ILE A 265 -29.65 90.98 -78.04
N SER A 266 -29.31 91.99 -78.85
CA SER A 266 -30.26 92.57 -79.83
C SER A 266 -30.24 91.97 -81.24
N ASN A 267 -29.29 91.10 -81.61
CA ASN A 267 -29.14 90.61 -83.00
C ASN A 267 -29.09 89.07 -83.15
N GLY A 268 -29.84 88.33 -82.33
CA GLY A 268 -30.21 86.93 -82.64
C GLY A 268 -29.05 85.99 -83.04
N ASN A 269 -27.88 86.13 -82.41
CA ASN A 269 -26.69 85.37 -82.80
C ASN A 269 -26.67 83.98 -82.14
N ASN A 270 -27.46 83.06 -82.71
CA ASN A 270 -27.61 81.67 -82.24
C ASN A 270 -26.27 80.92 -82.09
N ASP A 271 -25.23 81.30 -82.84
CA ASP A 271 -23.95 80.60 -82.87
C ASP A 271 -23.17 80.70 -81.55
N LEU A 272 -23.30 81.82 -80.82
CA LEU A 272 -22.61 82.01 -79.54
C LEU A 272 -23.29 81.21 -78.41
N VAL A 273 -24.62 81.10 -78.46
CA VAL A 273 -25.40 80.25 -77.54
C VAL A 273 -25.17 78.76 -77.84
N ILE A 274 -25.07 78.38 -79.12
CA ILE A 274 -24.72 77.01 -79.54
C ILE A 274 -23.30 76.66 -79.09
N SER A 275 -22.34 77.58 -79.23
CA SER A 275 -20.97 77.41 -78.73
C SER A 275 -20.92 77.21 -77.22
N ILE A 276 -21.59 78.07 -76.44
CA ILE A 276 -21.68 77.92 -74.97
C ILE A 276 -22.36 76.60 -74.59
N LYS A 277 -23.45 76.21 -75.25
CA LYS A 277 -24.12 74.92 -75.01
C LYS A 277 -23.20 73.74 -75.34
N GLY A 278 -22.45 73.82 -76.44
CA GLY A 278 -21.45 72.82 -76.81
C GLY A 278 -20.37 72.65 -75.73
N THR A 279 -19.90 73.76 -75.17
CA THR A 279 -18.89 73.71 -74.10
C THR A 279 -19.48 73.24 -72.76
N VAL A 280 -20.72 73.61 -72.42
CA VAL A 280 -21.41 73.08 -71.23
C VAL A 280 -21.63 71.57 -71.34
N ILE A 281 -21.94 71.06 -72.53
CA ILE A 281 -22.04 69.62 -72.79
C ILE A 281 -20.65 68.97 -72.64
N ALA A 282 -19.59 69.55 -73.20
CA ALA A 282 -18.22 69.03 -73.04
C ALA A 282 -17.76 69.00 -71.56
N VAL A 283 -18.11 70.02 -70.78
CA VAL A 283 -17.85 70.05 -69.32
C VAL A 283 -18.67 68.97 -68.60
N ARG A 284 -19.94 68.78 -68.97
CA ARG A 284 -20.80 67.73 -68.40
C ARG A 284 -20.25 66.34 -68.70
N ASP A 285 -19.84 66.06 -69.93
CA ASP A 285 -19.28 64.78 -70.34
C ASP A 285 -17.95 64.50 -69.63
N SER A 286 -17.14 65.54 -69.42
CA SER A 286 -15.91 65.45 -68.63
C SER A 286 -16.19 65.16 -67.15
N LEU A 287 -17.21 65.78 -66.54
CA LEU A 287 -17.65 65.49 -65.17
C LEU A 287 -18.22 64.06 -65.03
N ILE A 288 -18.94 63.56 -66.04
CA ILE A 288 -19.42 62.18 -66.09
C ILE A 288 -18.23 61.21 -66.17
N SER A 289 -17.21 61.53 -66.99
CA SER A 289 -15.97 60.76 -67.07
C SER A 289 -15.20 60.73 -65.73
N VAL A 290 -15.11 61.88 -65.04
CA VAL A 290 -14.52 61.97 -63.69
C VAL A 290 -15.29 61.10 -62.70
N ARG A 291 -16.63 61.13 -62.72
CA ARG A 291 -17.46 60.27 -61.86
C ARG A 291 -17.21 58.79 -62.14
N GLY A 292 -17.05 58.41 -63.41
CA GLY A 292 -16.65 57.05 -63.81
C GLY A 292 -15.30 56.65 -63.20
N SER A 293 -14.28 57.52 -63.29
CA SER A 293 -12.97 57.27 -62.68
C SER A 293 -13.02 57.18 -61.14
N ILE A 294 -13.84 58.00 -60.47
CA ILE A 294 -14.03 57.94 -59.02
C ILE A 294 -14.67 56.61 -58.59
N ILE A 295 -15.64 56.09 -59.36
CA ILE A 295 -16.26 54.79 -59.07
C ILE A 295 -15.21 53.68 -59.16
N THR A 296 -14.35 53.67 -60.19
CA THR A 296 -13.26 52.70 -60.34
C THR A 296 -12.27 52.74 -59.17
N VAL A 297 -11.97 53.93 -58.64
CA VAL A 297 -11.14 54.09 -57.43
C VAL A 297 -11.85 53.48 -56.22
N MET A 298 -13.14 53.74 -56.03
CA MET A 298 -13.90 53.16 -54.92
C MET A 298 -13.94 51.62 -55.00
N ASP A 299 -14.13 51.05 -56.19
CA ASP A 299 -14.12 49.60 -56.38
C ASP A 299 -12.77 48.98 -56.00
N THR A 300 -11.67 49.64 -56.37
CA THR A 300 -10.30 49.22 -55.99
C THR A 300 -10.09 49.29 -54.47
N VAL A 301 -10.59 50.35 -53.82
CA VAL A 301 -10.53 50.51 -52.36
C VAL A 301 -11.35 49.44 -51.64
N PHE A 302 -12.55 49.12 -52.12
CA PHE A 302 -13.38 48.06 -51.55
C PHE A 302 -12.70 46.69 -51.68
N SER A 303 -12.14 46.36 -52.85
CA SER A 303 -11.39 45.11 -53.04
C SER A 303 -10.17 45.00 -52.13
N SER A 304 -9.48 46.11 -51.87
CA SER A 304 -8.34 46.14 -50.94
C SER A 304 -8.77 45.95 -49.49
N ARG A 305 -9.94 46.50 -49.12
CA ARG A 305 -10.53 46.31 -47.79
C ARG A 305 -10.94 44.86 -47.55
N ASP A 306 -11.52 44.20 -48.55
CA ASP A 306 -11.89 42.78 -48.44
C ASP A 306 -10.64 41.89 -48.26
N SER A 307 -9.54 42.24 -48.95
CA SER A 307 -8.25 41.56 -48.80
C SER A 307 -7.65 41.74 -47.38
N LEU A 308 -7.81 42.93 -46.77
CA LEU A 308 -7.39 43.19 -45.39
C LEU A 308 -8.21 42.41 -44.37
N ILE A 309 -9.52 42.25 -44.61
CA ILE A 309 -10.40 41.46 -43.75
C ILE A 309 -9.99 39.98 -43.78
N ALA A 310 -9.75 39.42 -44.97
CA ALA A 310 -9.28 38.04 -45.12
C ALA A 310 -7.93 37.78 -44.40
N LEU A 311 -7.00 38.75 -44.47
CA LEU A 311 -5.74 38.68 -43.72
C LEU A 311 -5.97 38.71 -42.20
N SER A 312 -6.87 39.58 -41.73
CA SER A 312 -7.25 39.67 -40.32
C SER A 312 -7.83 38.36 -39.80
N ASP A 313 -8.72 37.71 -40.56
CA ASP A 313 -9.32 36.43 -40.18
C ASP A 313 -8.27 35.30 -40.11
N THR A 314 -7.30 35.31 -41.02
CA THR A 314 -6.16 34.36 -41.02
C THR A 314 -5.26 34.56 -39.79
N LEU A 315 -4.99 35.82 -39.42
CA LEU A 315 -4.22 36.19 -38.23
C LEU A 315 -4.94 35.80 -36.93
N ILE A 316 -6.25 36.01 -36.85
CA ILE A 316 -7.07 35.62 -35.69
C ILE A 316 -7.03 34.09 -35.52
N THR A 317 -7.24 33.34 -36.60
CA THR A 317 -7.21 31.86 -36.58
C THR A 317 -5.82 31.33 -36.16
N SER A 318 -4.75 31.97 -36.64
CA SER A 318 -3.37 31.61 -36.27
C SER A 318 -3.08 31.92 -34.79
N ARG A 319 -3.58 33.05 -34.30
CA ARG A 319 -3.47 33.46 -32.89
C ARG A 319 -4.21 32.50 -31.97
N ASP A 320 -5.45 32.12 -32.31
CA ASP A 320 -6.25 31.18 -31.50
C ASP A 320 -5.58 29.80 -31.42
N SER A 321 -4.96 29.36 -32.52
CA SER A 321 -4.17 28.12 -32.54
C SER A 321 -2.90 28.19 -31.68
N LEU A 322 -2.24 29.34 -31.62
CA LEU A 322 -1.08 29.57 -30.74
C LEU A 322 -1.48 29.59 -29.26
N PHE A 323 -2.64 30.15 -28.92
CA PHE A 323 -3.17 30.09 -27.55
C PHE A 323 -3.49 28.66 -27.14
N ALA A 324 -4.10 27.85 -28.01
CA ALA A 324 -4.35 26.43 -27.73
C ALA A 324 -3.05 25.63 -27.52
N LEU A 325 -2.00 25.92 -28.31
CA LEU A 325 -0.70 25.29 -28.13
C LEU A 325 -0.04 25.72 -26.81
N ALA A 326 -0.11 27.01 -26.46
CA ALA A 326 0.40 27.53 -25.20
C ALA A 326 -0.31 26.89 -23.99
N ASP A 327 -1.64 26.74 -24.03
CA ASP A 327 -2.41 26.07 -22.97
C ASP A 327 -1.98 24.60 -22.80
N THR A 328 -1.77 23.88 -23.91
CA THR A 328 -1.28 22.49 -23.87
C THR A 328 0.14 22.40 -23.29
N THR A 329 1.01 23.33 -23.69
CA THR A 329 2.41 23.36 -23.22
C THR A 329 2.51 23.77 -21.74
N ILE A 330 1.61 24.63 -21.24
CA ILE A 330 1.51 25.02 -19.83
C ILE A 330 1.03 23.84 -18.98
N ILE A 331 0.03 23.09 -19.45
CA ILE A 331 -0.45 21.86 -18.79
C ILE A 331 0.67 20.82 -18.68
N ASP A 332 1.43 20.58 -19.77
CA ASP A 332 2.53 19.61 -19.76
C ASP A 332 3.69 20.07 -18.85
N ARG A 333 3.98 21.38 -18.81
CA ARG A 333 5.03 21.96 -17.99
C ARG A 333 4.69 21.94 -16.49
N ASP A 334 3.42 22.13 -16.13
CA ASP A 334 2.91 21.95 -14.75
C ASP A 334 2.89 20.47 -14.33
N THR A 335 2.79 19.55 -15.28
CA THR A 335 2.88 18.10 -15.04
C THR A 335 4.33 17.61 -14.89
N LEU A 336 5.30 18.32 -15.46
CA LEU A 336 6.73 17.96 -15.49
C LEU A 336 7.61 18.60 -14.39
N LEU A 337 7.20 19.69 -13.74
CA LEU A 337 8.10 20.52 -12.91
C LEU A 337 7.93 20.47 -11.37
N ALA A 338 7.06 19.66 -10.77
CA ALA A 338 6.83 19.74 -9.33
C ALA A 338 6.93 18.39 -8.58
N ALA A 339 8.16 18.01 -8.19
CA ALA A 339 8.47 16.89 -7.27
C ALA A 339 8.02 15.48 -7.73
N ALA A 340 8.57 14.42 -7.13
CA ALA A 340 8.06 13.07 -7.34
C ALA A 340 6.61 13.02 -6.85
N LYS A 341 5.65 12.99 -7.79
CA LYS A 341 4.22 13.00 -7.48
C LYS A 341 3.86 11.68 -6.83
N LEU A 342 3.16 11.73 -5.69
CA LEU A 342 2.65 10.53 -5.07
C LEU A 342 1.49 9.96 -5.90
N LEU A 343 1.58 8.68 -6.26
CA LEU A 343 0.63 7.99 -7.14
C LEU A 343 -0.34 7.11 -6.35
N SER A 344 0.19 6.29 -5.44
CA SER A 344 -0.60 5.36 -4.61
C SER A 344 0.10 5.07 -3.28
N ARG A 345 -0.66 4.56 -2.32
CA ARG A 345 -0.18 4.05 -1.04
C ARG A 345 -0.66 2.61 -0.81
N GLU A 346 0.23 1.74 -0.38
CA GLU A 346 -0.14 0.39 0.07
C GLU A 346 0.19 0.23 1.56
N GLY A 347 -0.83 -0.09 2.36
CA GLY A 347 -0.69 -0.36 3.78
C GLY A 347 -0.50 -1.85 4.04
N LEU A 348 0.44 -2.19 4.90
CA LEU A 348 0.74 -3.56 5.32
C LEU A 348 1.12 -3.59 6.80
N MET A 349 1.37 -4.78 7.34
CA MET A 349 1.85 -4.96 8.70
C MET A 349 3.09 -5.83 8.74
N VAL A 350 4.15 -5.32 9.35
CA VAL A 350 5.38 -6.06 9.65
C VAL A 350 5.22 -6.73 11.01
N ARG A 351 4.85 -8.01 10.96
CA ARG A 351 4.47 -8.81 12.11
C ARG A 351 5.67 -9.54 12.70
N VAL A 352 5.85 -9.39 14.01
CA VAL A 352 6.97 -9.99 14.76
C VAL A 352 6.48 -10.47 16.12
N ARG A 353 7.11 -11.50 16.67
CA ARG A 353 6.95 -11.94 18.05
C ARG A 353 7.83 -11.06 18.94
N LYS A 354 7.24 -10.40 19.92
CA LYS A 354 7.89 -9.39 20.77
C LYS A 354 8.06 -9.88 22.21
N ASN A 355 8.98 -9.28 22.96
CA ASN A 355 9.03 -9.51 24.40
C ASN A 355 7.69 -9.06 25.02
N ALA A 356 6.98 -10.00 25.65
CA ALA A 356 5.67 -9.79 26.26
C ALA A 356 5.68 -8.74 27.38
N ASN A 357 6.86 -8.43 27.93
CA ASN A 357 7.03 -7.35 28.90
C ASN A 357 6.96 -5.94 28.25
N ASN A 358 7.14 -5.85 26.94
CA ASN A 358 7.30 -4.58 26.18
C ASN A 358 6.18 -4.34 25.16
N ILE A 359 5.22 -5.26 25.02
CA ILE A 359 4.09 -5.09 24.08
C ILE A 359 3.18 -3.94 24.51
N SER A 360 2.55 -3.31 23.52
CA SER A 360 1.58 -2.24 23.78
C SER A 360 0.30 -2.80 24.42
N GLN A 361 -0.50 -1.91 25.01
CA GLN A 361 -1.82 -2.29 25.51
C GLN A 361 -2.70 -2.86 24.40
N GLU A 362 -2.67 -2.27 23.21
CA GLU A 362 -3.48 -2.73 22.09
C GLU A 362 -3.09 -4.14 21.63
N GLU A 363 -1.78 -4.45 21.58
CA GLU A 363 -1.29 -5.79 21.23
C GLU A 363 -1.71 -6.82 22.27
N ARG A 364 -1.59 -6.47 23.56
CA ARG A 364 -2.04 -7.31 24.67
C ARG A 364 -3.53 -7.61 24.59
N ASP A 365 -4.36 -6.58 24.39
CA ASP A 365 -5.80 -6.72 24.38
C ASP A 365 -6.27 -7.59 23.20
N ARG A 366 -5.66 -7.46 22.00
CA ARG A 366 -5.93 -8.35 20.85
C ARG A 366 -5.57 -9.81 21.15
N LEU A 367 -4.42 -10.05 21.78
CA LEU A 367 -3.99 -11.39 22.18
C LEU A 367 -4.97 -12.03 23.17
N LEU A 368 -5.30 -11.33 24.26
CA LEU A 368 -6.20 -11.84 25.31
C LEU A 368 -7.60 -12.13 24.76
N ASN A 369 -8.15 -11.23 23.93
CA ASN A 369 -9.44 -11.43 23.29
C ASN A 369 -9.41 -12.63 22.32
N SER A 370 -8.32 -12.83 21.59
CA SER A 370 -8.18 -13.97 20.67
C SER A 370 -8.15 -15.29 21.42
N PHE A 371 -7.39 -15.40 22.52
CA PHE A 371 -7.39 -16.61 23.37
C PHE A 371 -8.78 -16.96 23.88
N VAL A 372 -9.48 -15.98 24.47
CA VAL A 372 -10.80 -16.21 25.07
C VAL A 372 -11.85 -16.52 24.00
N THR A 373 -11.79 -15.84 22.85
CA THR A 373 -12.71 -16.11 21.73
C THR A 373 -12.46 -17.50 21.15
N PHE A 374 -11.20 -17.87 20.93
CA PHE A 374 -10.79 -19.18 20.45
C PHE A 374 -11.25 -20.32 21.39
N ASN A 375 -11.09 -20.12 22.70
CA ASN A 375 -11.56 -21.06 23.70
C ASN A 375 -13.10 -21.15 23.74
N ASN A 376 -13.79 -20.01 23.94
CA ASN A 376 -15.21 -20.03 24.28
C ASN A 376 -16.13 -20.21 23.07
N THR A 377 -15.73 -19.72 21.89
CA THR A 377 -16.58 -19.73 20.69
C THR A 377 -16.34 -20.96 19.84
N PHE A 378 -15.07 -21.33 19.66
CA PHE A 378 -14.68 -22.42 18.78
C PHE A 378 -14.38 -23.73 19.52
N ASN A 379 -14.28 -23.69 20.86
CA ASN A 379 -13.80 -24.81 21.69
C ASN A 379 -12.43 -25.34 21.22
N GLY A 380 -11.65 -24.51 20.52
CA GLY A 380 -10.44 -24.93 19.82
C GLY A 380 -9.26 -25.16 20.76
N TYR A 381 -9.22 -24.44 21.89
CA TYR A 381 -8.16 -24.57 22.88
C TYR A 381 -8.10 -25.97 23.51
N LYS A 382 -9.23 -26.70 23.56
CA LYS A 382 -9.25 -28.08 24.03
C LYS A 382 -8.34 -29.00 23.22
N ASN A 383 -8.26 -28.81 21.90
CA ASN A 383 -7.36 -29.60 21.07
C ASN A 383 -5.91 -29.48 21.54
N PHE A 384 -5.46 -28.27 21.85
CA PHE A 384 -4.11 -28.02 22.36
C PHE A 384 -3.86 -28.75 23.68
N ILE A 385 -4.82 -28.73 24.61
CA ILE A 385 -4.73 -29.49 25.87
C ILE A 385 -4.64 -31.00 25.61
N ASP A 386 -5.44 -31.54 24.69
CA ASP A 386 -5.48 -32.97 24.40
C ASP A 386 -4.22 -33.44 23.65
N ILE A 387 -3.61 -32.55 22.86
CA ILE A 387 -2.32 -32.78 22.19
C ILE A 387 -1.21 -32.91 23.22
N HIS A 388 -1.03 -31.92 24.09
CA HIS A 388 0.01 -31.92 25.13
C HIS A 388 -0.46 -32.68 26.36
N SER A 389 -0.71 -33.97 26.17
CA SER A 389 -1.21 -34.88 27.18
C SER A 389 -0.11 -35.85 27.63
N LYS A 390 -0.41 -36.67 28.65
CA LYS A 390 0.51 -37.75 29.06
C LYS A 390 0.82 -38.72 27.91
N ALA A 391 -0.13 -38.90 26.98
CA ALA A 391 0.08 -39.73 25.82
C ALA A 391 0.90 -39.04 24.73
N GLY A 392 0.68 -37.73 24.52
CA GLY A 392 1.50 -36.91 23.63
C GLY A 392 2.96 -36.92 24.03
N SER A 393 3.27 -36.80 25.34
CA SER A 393 4.61 -36.47 25.87
C SER A 393 5.83 -37.02 25.12
N PRO A 394 5.88 -38.28 24.65
CA PRO A 394 7.04 -38.78 23.91
C PRO A 394 7.14 -38.39 22.44
N GLU A 395 6.11 -37.77 21.85
CA GLU A 395 6.18 -37.08 20.56
C GLU A 395 6.87 -35.71 20.72
N GLU A 396 6.67 -35.04 21.86
CA GLU A 396 7.12 -33.65 22.07
C GLU A 396 8.32 -33.47 23.01
N HIS A 397 8.65 -34.42 23.90
CA HIS A 397 9.71 -34.29 24.93
C HIS A 397 10.70 -35.45 24.94
N ASN A 398 11.83 -35.26 25.64
CA ASN A 398 12.90 -36.23 25.87
C ASN A 398 13.54 -36.79 24.59
N GLY A 399 13.44 -36.03 23.49
CA GLY A 399 13.90 -36.45 22.18
C GLY A 399 14.38 -35.26 21.34
N PRO A 400 15.16 -35.53 20.28
CA PRO A 400 15.76 -34.48 19.46
C PRO A 400 14.71 -33.61 18.75
N GLY A 401 13.49 -34.09 18.56
CA GLY A 401 12.37 -33.31 17.99
C GLY A 401 11.76 -32.26 18.92
N PHE A 402 12.15 -32.15 20.19
CA PHE A 402 11.54 -31.22 21.15
C PHE A 402 11.35 -29.79 20.60
N LEU A 403 12.41 -29.20 20.04
CA LEU A 403 12.37 -27.82 19.52
C LEU A 403 11.50 -27.70 18.27
N ALA A 404 11.63 -28.64 17.33
CA ALA A 404 10.85 -28.65 16.10
C ALA A 404 9.36 -28.81 16.40
N TRP A 405 9.00 -29.74 17.29
CA TRP A 405 7.63 -30.00 17.66
C TRP A 405 7.00 -28.78 18.34
N HIS A 406 7.68 -28.18 19.33
CA HIS A 406 7.13 -27.02 20.03
C HIS A 406 7.07 -25.77 19.13
N ARG A 407 7.97 -25.61 18.15
CA ARG A 407 7.85 -24.56 17.11
C ARG A 407 6.58 -24.74 16.29
N ALA A 408 6.31 -25.96 15.83
CA ALA A 408 5.07 -26.29 15.13
C ALA A 408 3.85 -26.02 16.02
N TYR A 409 3.89 -26.42 17.29
CA TYR A 409 2.80 -26.28 18.24
C TYR A 409 2.42 -24.82 18.55
N ILE A 410 3.40 -23.94 18.81
CA ILE A 410 3.10 -22.51 19.00
C ILE A 410 2.65 -21.84 17.71
N MET A 411 3.16 -22.29 16.55
CA MET A 411 2.79 -21.73 15.26
C MET A 411 1.37 -22.14 14.84
N ASP A 412 0.95 -23.35 15.16
CA ASP A 412 -0.42 -23.83 15.01
C ASP A 412 -1.37 -22.92 15.80
N LEU A 413 -1.14 -22.75 17.11
CA LEU A 413 -1.94 -21.84 17.92
C LEU A 413 -1.95 -20.42 17.35
N GLU A 414 -0.79 -19.88 16.98
CA GLU A 414 -0.68 -18.53 16.43
C GLU A 414 -1.55 -18.35 15.18
N ARG A 415 -1.62 -19.37 14.29
CA ARG A 415 -2.48 -19.34 13.10
C ARG A 415 -3.96 -19.46 13.45
N GLU A 416 -4.31 -20.31 14.41
CA GLU A 416 -5.67 -20.43 14.91
C GLU A 416 -6.16 -19.11 15.54
N LEU A 417 -5.33 -18.44 16.34
CA LEU A 417 -5.62 -17.11 16.87
C LEU A 417 -5.75 -16.05 15.76
N GLN A 418 -4.99 -16.19 14.68
CA GLN A 418 -5.09 -15.29 13.52
C GLN A 418 -6.38 -15.47 12.72
N THR A 419 -7.10 -16.59 12.86
CA THR A 419 -8.46 -16.71 12.33
C THR A 419 -9.47 -15.84 13.07
N VAL A 420 -9.16 -15.49 14.33
CA VAL A 420 -9.94 -14.55 15.15
C VAL A 420 -9.51 -13.11 14.88
N ASP A 421 -8.20 -12.85 14.90
CA ASP A 421 -7.60 -11.54 14.63
C ASP A 421 -6.29 -11.70 13.84
N PRO A 422 -6.29 -11.43 12.52
CA PRO A 422 -5.12 -11.66 11.65
C PRO A 422 -3.86 -10.87 12.05
N SER A 423 -4.00 -9.81 12.85
CA SER A 423 -2.89 -8.97 13.31
C SER A 423 -2.15 -9.53 14.52
N VAL A 424 -2.63 -10.60 15.13
CA VAL A 424 -2.05 -11.18 16.35
C VAL A 424 -0.76 -11.95 16.06
N SER A 425 0.24 -11.74 16.92
CA SER A 425 1.41 -12.60 17.07
C SER A 425 1.50 -13.07 18.51
N LEU A 426 2.04 -14.26 18.74
CA LEU A 426 2.43 -14.71 20.07
C LEU A 426 3.64 -13.90 20.55
N PRO A 427 3.57 -13.25 21.72
CA PRO A 427 4.74 -12.66 22.33
C PRO A 427 5.51 -13.73 23.12
N TYR A 428 6.76 -13.44 23.49
CA TYR A 428 7.60 -14.35 24.27
C TYR A 428 7.88 -13.81 25.67
N TRP A 429 8.06 -14.70 26.64
CA TRP A 429 8.54 -14.35 27.97
C TRP A 429 10.05 -14.60 28.08
N GLU A 430 10.84 -13.53 28.11
CA GLU A 430 12.29 -13.64 28.29
C GLU A 430 12.63 -14.24 29.67
N LEU A 431 13.19 -15.45 29.64
CA LEU A 431 13.48 -16.22 30.83
C LEU A 431 14.70 -15.68 31.60
N GLY A 432 14.60 -15.65 32.93
CA GLY A 432 15.68 -15.21 33.81
C GLY A 432 15.75 -13.69 34.04
N THR A 433 14.83 -12.92 33.48
CA THR A 433 14.68 -11.47 33.72
C THR A 433 13.36 -11.16 34.42
N ALA A 434 13.25 -9.96 35.03
CA ALA A 434 12.01 -9.53 35.68
C ALA A 434 10.90 -9.33 34.64
N ALA A 435 9.68 -9.80 34.96
CA ALA A 435 8.55 -9.80 34.04
C ALA A 435 7.28 -9.16 34.65
N PRO A 436 7.38 -7.93 35.21
CA PRO A 436 6.28 -7.32 35.95
C PRO A 436 5.06 -7.02 35.09
N ASN A 437 5.22 -6.80 33.79
CA ASN A 437 4.09 -6.51 32.89
C ASN A 437 3.38 -7.79 32.45
N ILE A 438 4.09 -8.93 32.40
CA ILE A 438 3.54 -10.25 32.07
C ILE A 438 2.71 -10.77 33.24
N PHE A 439 3.33 -10.86 34.42
CA PHE A 439 2.70 -11.34 35.64
C PHE A 439 1.99 -10.20 36.37
N SER A 440 1.03 -9.58 35.68
CA SER A 440 0.22 -8.47 36.19
C SER A 440 -1.27 -8.81 36.13
N LEU A 441 -2.07 -8.12 36.94
CA LEU A 441 -3.55 -8.25 36.94
C LEU A 441 -4.17 -7.95 35.57
N ASN A 442 -3.49 -7.16 34.72
CA ASN A 442 -3.96 -6.72 33.41
C ASN A 442 -3.50 -7.62 32.25
N PHE A 443 -2.66 -8.63 32.51
CA PHE A 443 -2.17 -9.52 31.46
C PHE A 443 -2.33 -11.00 31.79
N MET A 444 -1.25 -11.74 32.07
CA MET A 444 -1.32 -13.19 32.32
C MET A 444 -1.72 -13.55 33.75
N GLY A 445 -1.98 -12.55 34.60
CA GLY A 445 -2.39 -12.70 35.99
C GLY A 445 -1.21 -12.54 36.95
N SER A 446 -1.48 -11.95 38.11
CA SER A 446 -0.49 -11.77 39.18
C SER A 446 -0.75 -12.76 40.30
N LYS A 447 0.27 -13.13 41.07
CA LYS A 447 0.07 -13.86 42.32
C LYS A 447 0.96 -13.29 43.43
N PRO A 448 0.40 -12.72 44.51
CA PRO A 448 1.20 -12.36 45.67
C PRO A 448 1.78 -13.62 46.34
N LEU A 449 3.06 -13.59 46.74
CA LEU A 449 3.75 -14.72 47.38
C LEU A 449 3.11 -15.19 48.70
N VAL A 450 2.29 -14.34 49.33
CA VAL A 450 1.62 -14.60 50.62
C VAL A 450 0.19 -15.13 50.47
N SER A 451 -0.27 -15.39 49.25
CA SER A 451 -1.64 -15.85 49.02
C SER A 451 -1.81 -17.35 49.33
N THR A 452 -3.00 -17.74 49.80
CA THR A 452 -3.32 -19.09 50.29
C THR A 452 -4.08 -19.95 49.28
N ASP A 453 -4.56 -19.38 48.16
CA ASP A 453 -5.18 -20.15 47.08
C ASP A 453 -4.20 -20.39 45.90
N ALA A 454 -4.53 -21.37 45.06
CA ALA A 454 -3.70 -21.82 43.96
C ALA A 454 -3.98 -21.11 42.62
N PHE A 455 -4.63 -19.94 42.62
CA PHE A 455 -5.08 -19.27 41.40
C PHE A 455 -4.41 -17.92 41.17
N ALA A 456 -4.15 -17.60 39.89
CA ALA A 456 -3.68 -16.27 39.51
C ALA A 456 -4.82 -15.24 39.63
N ASP A 457 -4.47 -14.06 40.13
CA ASP A 457 -5.37 -12.92 40.27
C ASP A 457 -5.42 -12.09 38.99
N PHE A 458 -6.62 -11.62 38.64
CA PHE A 458 -6.88 -10.81 37.47
C PHE A 458 -7.74 -9.59 37.82
N ASN A 459 -7.57 -8.50 37.07
CA ASN A 459 -8.53 -7.41 37.13
C ASN A 459 -9.86 -7.85 36.49
N VAL A 460 -10.97 -7.30 36.99
CA VAL A 460 -12.34 -7.65 36.52
C VAL A 460 -12.54 -7.51 35.01
N ASN A 461 -11.83 -6.56 34.38
CA ASN A 461 -11.91 -6.29 32.94
C ASN A 461 -10.92 -7.11 32.10
N ASN A 462 -10.04 -7.91 32.72
CA ASN A 462 -9.14 -8.78 31.99
C ASN A 462 -9.95 -9.96 31.40
N PRO A 463 -9.88 -10.23 30.08
CA PRO A 463 -10.58 -11.35 29.47
C PRO A 463 -10.32 -12.72 30.14
N LEU A 464 -9.12 -12.94 30.67
CA LEU A 464 -8.76 -14.19 31.35
C LEU A 464 -9.35 -14.34 32.76
N ASN A 465 -9.97 -13.30 33.33
CA ASN A 465 -10.68 -13.43 34.60
C ASN A 465 -11.83 -14.47 34.52
N GLY A 466 -12.40 -14.65 33.33
CA GLY A 466 -13.41 -15.68 33.04
C GLY A 466 -12.83 -16.95 32.40
N TRP A 467 -11.51 -17.17 32.48
CA TRP A 467 -10.87 -18.34 31.88
C TRP A 467 -11.45 -19.63 32.46
N ASN A 468 -11.85 -20.54 31.58
CA ASN A 468 -12.44 -21.81 31.98
C ASN A 468 -12.10 -22.86 30.93
N VAL A 469 -11.35 -23.88 31.36
CA VAL A 469 -10.94 -25.02 30.55
C VAL A 469 -11.16 -26.30 31.37
N GLU A 470 -10.89 -27.46 30.79
CA GLU A 470 -10.95 -28.73 31.52
C GLU A 470 -10.06 -28.69 32.76
N GLY A 471 -10.65 -28.79 33.95
CA GLY A 471 -9.97 -28.54 35.23
C GLY A 471 -10.63 -27.47 36.10
N GLY A 472 -11.58 -26.72 35.55
CA GLY A 472 -12.41 -25.75 36.28
C GLY A 472 -12.10 -24.29 35.93
N PRO A 473 -12.86 -23.35 36.52
CA PRO A 473 -12.69 -21.92 36.27
C PRO A 473 -11.42 -21.37 36.93
N GLY A 474 -10.87 -20.31 36.33
CA GLY A 474 -9.66 -19.63 36.76
C GLY A 474 -8.38 -20.23 36.18
N VAL A 475 -7.26 -19.53 36.37
CA VAL A 475 -5.94 -20.03 36.00
C VAL A 475 -5.25 -20.55 37.25
N ARG A 476 -5.08 -21.87 37.36
CA ARG A 476 -4.42 -22.47 38.52
C ARG A 476 -2.91 -22.34 38.39
N ARG A 477 -2.34 -21.35 39.09
CA ARG A 477 -0.93 -20.98 39.01
C ARG A 477 -0.44 -20.28 40.28
N THR A 478 0.67 -20.76 40.84
CA THR A 478 1.46 -20.08 41.87
C THR A 478 2.89 -19.85 41.41
N THR A 479 3.39 -18.61 41.49
CA THR A 479 4.78 -18.29 41.14
C THR A 479 5.67 -18.37 42.37
N VAL A 480 6.90 -18.88 42.22
CA VAL A 480 7.92 -18.86 43.30
C VAL A 480 8.90 -17.68 43.17
N PHE A 481 8.51 -16.66 42.41
CA PHE A 481 9.25 -15.41 42.25
C PHE A 481 8.29 -14.23 42.34
N ALA A 482 8.80 -13.08 42.80
CA ALA A 482 8.06 -11.83 42.79
C ALA A 482 8.03 -11.25 41.36
N ASN A 483 6.90 -10.68 40.95
CA ASN A 483 6.70 -10.17 39.59
C ASN A 483 7.78 -9.16 39.15
N SER A 484 8.25 -8.32 40.07
CA SER A 484 9.27 -7.30 39.85
C SER A 484 10.71 -7.78 40.05
N ALA A 485 10.90 -9.04 40.42
CA ALA A 485 12.22 -9.64 40.63
C ALA A 485 12.54 -10.61 39.50
N ALA A 486 13.83 -10.74 39.18
CA ALA A 486 14.26 -11.77 38.24
C ALA A 486 13.98 -13.18 38.84
N PRO A 487 13.32 -14.09 38.10
CA PRO A 487 13.06 -15.45 38.57
C PRO A 487 14.33 -16.24 38.93
N SER A 488 15.49 -15.81 38.42
CA SER A 488 16.82 -16.33 38.73
C SER A 488 17.22 -16.22 40.20
N SER A 489 16.49 -15.44 41.00
CA SER A 489 16.68 -15.35 42.45
C SER A 489 16.08 -16.52 43.23
N ALA A 490 15.14 -17.29 42.66
CA ALA A 490 14.40 -18.35 43.35
C ALA A 490 14.85 -19.78 42.96
N GLN A 491 15.19 -19.99 41.69
CA GLN A 491 15.85 -21.20 41.19
C GLN A 491 16.85 -20.77 40.11
N SER A 492 17.98 -21.47 39.98
CA SER A 492 19.07 -21.17 39.02
C SER A 492 18.66 -21.40 37.56
N ILE A 493 17.67 -20.63 37.08
CA ILE A 493 17.26 -20.60 35.69
C ILE A 493 18.38 -19.99 34.85
N ARG A 494 18.71 -20.67 33.75
CA ARG A 494 19.71 -20.21 32.79
C ARG A 494 19.15 -18.99 32.05
N ASN A 495 19.88 -17.88 32.08
CA ASN A 495 19.53 -16.72 31.27
C ASN A 495 19.86 -16.96 29.78
N GLU A 496 19.51 -16.00 28.93
CA GLU A 496 19.77 -16.08 27.49
C GLU A 496 21.25 -16.32 27.15
N VAL A 497 22.17 -15.51 27.70
CA VAL A 497 23.60 -15.59 27.41
C VAL A 497 24.13 -16.99 27.71
N ALA A 498 23.81 -17.52 28.90
CA ALA A 498 24.25 -18.86 29.28
C ALA A 498 23.58 -19.96 28.44
N THR A 499 22.34 -19.75 27.96
CA THR A 499 21.64 -20.72 27.11
C THR A 499 22.25 -20.79 25.72
N LEU A 500 22.57 -19.63 25.12
CA LEU A 500 23.23 -19.57 23.81
C LEU A 500 24.67 -20.12 23.86
N ALA A 501 25.29 -20.16 25.04
CA ALA A 501 26.61 -20.72 25.29
C ALA A 501 26.63 -22.25 25.48
N LEU A 502 25.50 -22.96 25.35
CA LEU A 502 25.44 -24.42 25.51
C LEU A 502 26.26 -25.21 24.49
N GLY A 503 26.65 -24.58 23.38
CA GLY A 503 27.48 -25.17 22.34
C GLY A 503 26.95 -24.86 20.96
N SER A 504 27.76 -25.14 19.92
CA SER A 504 27.40 -24.86 18.53
C SER A 504 26.81 -26.05 17.79
N SER A 505 26.66 -27.22 18.43
CA SER A 505 25.94 -28.39 17.89
C SER A 505 24.56 -28.52 18.54
N TYR A 506 23.59 -29.00 17.75
CA TYR A 506 22.21 -29.17 18.21
C TYR A 506 22.10 -30.03 19.46
N GLN A 507 22.90 -31.10 19.54
CA GLN A 507 22.88 -32.02 20.67
C GLN A 507 23.37 -31.39 21.98
N ALA A 508 24.28 -30.42 21.91
CA ALA A 508 24.67 -29.66 23.09
C ALA A 508 23.61 -28.62 23.46
N PHE A 509 23.06 -27.95 22.44
CA PHE A 509 22.02 -26.92 22.62
C PHE A 509 20.70 -27.49 23.16
N SER A 510 20.33 -28.73 22.81
CA SER A 510 19.09 -29.37 23.27
C SER A 510 19.01 -29.56 24.79
N ALA A 511 20.11 -29.42 25.53
CA ALA A 511 20.11 -29.33 26.99
C ALA A 511 19.25 -28.17 27.55
N LEU A 512 18.83 -27.24 26.69
CA LEU A 512 17.89 -26.17 27.04
C LEU A 512 16.52 -26.70 27.49
N GLU A 513 16.10 -27.89 27.04
CA GLU A 513 14.85 -28.55 27.42
C GLU A 513 14.76 -28.74 28.96
N ILE A 514 15.88 -29.07 29.59
CA ILE A 514 15.96 -29.21 31.06
C ILE A 514 16.00 -27.83 31.71
N ASN A 515 16.94 -26.98 31.30
CA ASN A 515 17.11 -25.62 31.81
C ASN A 515 17.51 -24.71 30.64
N PRO A 516 16.76 -23.66 30.27
CA PRO A 516 15.75 -22.98 31.09
C PRO A 516 14.32 -23.48 30.99
N HIS A 517 13.96 -24.34 30.02
CA HIS A 517 12.56 -24.73 29.79
C HIS A 517 11.92 -25.40 31.02
N GLY A 518 12.46 -26.53 31.48
CA GLY A 518 11.92 -27.26 32.63
C GLY A 518 11.97 -26.45 33.93
N THR A 519 13.03 -25.66 34.14
CA THR A 519 13.12 -24.74 35.28
C THR A 519 12.01 -23.68 35.25
N ALA A 520 11.70 -23.11 34.09
CA ALA A 520 10.66 -22.09 33.95
C ALA A 520 9.26 -22.65 34.28
N HIS A 521 8.93 -23.86 33.81
CA HIS A 521 7.70 -24.56 34.20
C HIS A 521 7.57 -24.71 35.72
N ASN A 522 8.64 -25.12 36.41
CA ASN A 522 8.66 -25.23 37.87
C ASN A 522 8.53 -23.88 38.58
N LEU A 523 9.15 -22.82 38.05
CA LEU A 523 9.09 -21.47 38.63
C LEU A 523 7.67 -20.87 38.57
N VAL A 524 6.94 -21.20 37.50
CA VAL A 524 5.60 -20.68 37.24
C VAL A 524 4.50 -21.58 37.81
N GLY A 525 4.71 -22.89 37.92
CA GLY A 525 3.75 -23.85 38.51
C GLY A 525 3.89 -24.05 40.01
N GLY A 526 4.88 -23.41 40.63
CA GLY A 526 5.06 -23.35 42.08
C GLY A 526 5.27 -24.70 42.78
N LEU A 527 5.26 -24.67 44.11
CA LEU A 527 5.55 -25.86 44.93
C LEU A 527 4.32 -26.77 45.13
N THR A 528 3.12 -26.25 44.89
CA THR A 528 1.82 -26.93 45.09
C THR A 528 1.41 -27.86 43.94
N GLY A 529 2.19 -27.92 42.86
CA GLY A 529 1.87 -28.78 41.71
C GLY A 529 0.74 -28.22 40.86
N ASP A 530 0.77 -26.91 40.61
CA ASP A 530 -0.20 -26.23 39.74
C ASP A 530 0.05 -26.53 38.27
N TRP A 531 -0.82 -26.04 37.39
CA TRP A 531 -0.90 -26.51 36.00
C TRP A 531 0.45 -26.51 35.28
N MET A 532 1.20 -25.41 35.37
CA MET A 532 2.50 -25.22 34.72
C MET A 532 3.59 -26.19 35.18
N ARG A 533 3.46 -26.89 36.31
CA ARG A 533 4.47 -27.86 36.78
C ARG A 533 4.28 -29.26 36.17
N GLY A 534 3.06 -29.60 35.76
CA GLY A 534 2.75 -30.89 35.16
C GLY A 534 2.80 -30.80 33.63
N ILE A 535 3.52 -31.71 32.97
CA ILE A 535 3.60 -31.77 31.49
C ILE A 535 2.18 -31.74 30.91
N ALA A 536 1.33 -32.72 31.26
CA ALA A 536 -0.03 -32.85 30.72
C ALA A 536 -1.03 -31.75 31.14
N THR A 537 -0.63 -30.83 32.02
CA THR A 537 -1.51 -29.76 32.53
C THR A 537 -1.03 -28.37 32.19
N ALA A 538 0.23 -28.19 31.79
CA ALA A 538 0.86 -26.88 31.64
C ALA A 538 0.14 -26.02 30.60
N VAL A 539 -0.30 -26.62 29.49
CA VAL A 539 -1.04 -25.93 28.41
C VAL A 539 -2.35 -25.31 28.88
N LYS A 540 -2.92 -25.74 30.02
CA LYS A 540 -4.15 -25.14 30.56
C LYS A 540 -3.96 -23.68 30.99
N ASP A 541 -2.72 -23.26 31.23
CA ASP A 541 -2.33 -21.87 31.48
C ASP A 541 -1.80 -21.20 30.19
N PRO A 542 -2.42 -20.11 29.70
CA PRO A 542 -1.95 -19.40 28.50
C PRO A 542 -0.49 -18.92 28.55
N VAL A 543 0.11 -18.76 29.74
CA VAL A 543 1.53 -18.39 29.87
C VAL A 543 2.47 -19.46 29.30
N PHE A 544 2.00 -20.71 29.16
CA PHE A 544 2.70 -21.78 28.46
C PHE A 544 3.22 -21.33 27.09
N PHE A 545 2.37 -20.67 26.31
CA PHE A 545 2.71 -20.27 24.95
C PHE A 545 3.76 -19.16 24.93
N LEU A 546 3.73 -18.22 25.89
CA LEU A 546 4.76 -17.20 26.02
C LEU A 546 6.12 -17.80 26.41
N LEU A 547 6.13 -18.80 27.29
CA LEU A 547 7.33 -19.56 27.66
C LEU A 547 7.91 -20.26 26.43
N HIS A 548 7.10 -21.04 25.72
CA HIS A 548 7.55 -21.79 24.56
C HIS A 548 7.92 -20.90 23.35
N SER A 549 7.30 -19.74 23.20
CA SER A 549 7.76 -18.71 22.25
C SER A 549 9.16 -18.20 22.58
N ASN A 550 9.57 -18.14 23.86
CA ASN A 550 10.95 -17.78 24.19
C ASN A 550 11.93 -18.94 23.97
N ILE A 551 11.51 -20.19 24.21
CA ILE A 551 12.32 -21.36 23.87
C ILE A 551 12.58 -21.40 22.36
N ASP A 552 11.54 -21.17 21.55
CA ASP A 552 11.68 -21.10 20.10
C ASP A 552 12.51 -19.89 19.65
N ARG A 553 12.36 -18.73 20.29
CA ARG A 553 13.22 -17.55 20.08
C ARG A 553 14.70 -17.86 20.32
N LEU A 554 15.02 -18.50 21.44
CA LEU A 554 16.40 -18.89 21.77
C LEU A 554 16.97 -19.85 20.72
N TRP A 555 16.15 -20.77 20.21
CA TRP A 555 16.55 -21.64 19.11
C TRP A 555 16.78 -20.86 17.81
N ALA A 556 15.85 -19.98 17.41
CA ALA A 556 16.00 -19.13 16.24
C ALA A 556 17.27 -18.26 16.31
N LYS A 557 17.59 -17.73 17.50
CA LYS A 557 18.79 -16.93 17.77
C LYS A 557 20.06 -17.78 17.72
N TRP A 558 20.04 -18.97 18.31
CA TRP A 558 21.15 -19.93 18.21
C TRP A 558 21.41 -20.35 16.76
N GLN A 559 20.35 -20.59 15.98
CA GLN A 559 20.46 -20.89 14.56
C GLN A 559 21.14 -19.76 13.80
N TRP A 560 20.77 -18.52 14.09
CA TRP A 560 21.37 -17.33 13.47
C TRP A 560 22.85 -17.16 13.86
N ILE A 561 23.19 -17.21 15.15
CA ILE A 561 24.56 -17.04 15.64
C ILE A 561 25.51 -18.09 15.07
N ASN A 562 25.05 -19.33 14.91
CA ASN A 562 25.88 -20.47 14.49
C ASN A 562 25.71 -20.86 13.01
N ASN A 563 24.94 -20.08 12.23
CA ASN A 563 24.58 -20.39 10.84
C ASN A 563 24.00 -21.83 10.66
N ARG A 564 23.05 -22.21 11.51
CA ARG A 564 22.43 -23.55 11.57
C ARG A 564 21.07 -23.59 10.90
N PHE A 565 21.07 -23.41 9.59
CA PHE A 565 19.84 -23.42 8.78
C PHE A 565 19.75 -24.62 7.81
N ASP A 566 20.87 -25.28 7.51
CA ASP A 566 20.88 -26.53 6.76
C ASP A 566 20.49 -27.69 7.68
N ALA A 567 19.27 -28.20 7.51
CA ALA A 567 18.71 -29.27 8.32
C ALA A 567 19.37 -30.64 8.09
N GLN A 568 20.06 -30.83 6.96
CA GLN A 568 20.77 -32.07 6.64
C GLN A 568 22.16 -32.13 7.31
N ASN A 569 22.63 -31.01 7.87
CA ASN A 569 23.85 -30.98 8.66
C ASN A 569 23.60 -31.55 10.06
N THR A 570 24.39 -32.56 10.45
CA THR A 570 24.28 -33.22 11.76
C THR A 570 24.54 -32.29 12.95
N LEU A 571 25.27 -31.19 12.73
CA LEU A 571 25.46 -30.16 13.75
C LEU A 571 24.24 -29.23 13.90
N THR A 572 23.40 -29.11 12.87
CA THR A 572 22.12 -28.39 12.92
C THR A 572 21.03 -29.26 13.53
N TYR A 573 21.04 -30.56 13.24
CA TYR A 573 20.09 -31.52 13.78
C TYR A 573 20.70 -32.92 13.81
N SER A 574 20.77 -33.55 14.99
CA SER A 574 21.52 -34.81 15.12
C SER A 574 20.79 -36.02 14.54
N SER A 575 19.45 -36.02 14.52
CA SER A 575 18.66 -37.20 14.14
C SER A 575 18.22 -37.12 12.68
N GLN A 576 19.08 -37.62 11.79
CA GLN A 576 18.90 -37.58 10.34
C GLN A 576 18.04 -38.75 9.82
N GLY A 577 17.50 -38.60 8.61
CA GLY A 577 16.72 -39.66 7.95
C GLY A 577 15.29 -39.81 8.50
N SER A 578 14.73 -41.02 8.39
CA SER A 578 13.41 -41.39 8.91
C SER A 578 13.55 -42.45 10.01
N PHE A 579 12.52 -42.61 10.84
CA PHE A 579 12.48 -43.64 11.87
C PHE A 579 12.78 -45.03 11.30
N PRO A 580 13.79 -45.76 11.82
CA PRO A 580 14.23 -47.02 11.22
C PRO A 580 13.40 -48.24 11.66
N GLY A 581 12.26 -48.04 12.33
CA GLY A 581 11.40 -49.12 12.82
C GLY A 581 11.86 -49.76 14.14
N SER A 582 13.01 -49.35 14.68
CA SER A 582 13.57 -49.82 15.96
C SER A 582 14.55 -48.79 16.53
N GLY A 583 15.00 -48.94 17.78
CA GLY A 583 15.95 -48.02 18.42
C GLY A 583 15.39 -47.38 19.68
N THR A 584 16.07 -46.36 20.21
CA THR A 584 15.69 -45.66 21.46
C THR A 584 15.03 -44.31 21.22
N ILE A 585 15.14 -43.76 20.01
CA ILE A 585 14.52 -42.49 19.63
C ILE A 585 13.12 -42.77 19.11
N HIS A 586 12.14 -42.05 19.64
CA HIS A 586 10.74 -42.20 19.24
C HIS A 586 10.48 -41.67 17.81
N ILE A 587 9.49 -42.24 17.12
CA ILE A 587 9.08 -41.78 15.79
C ILE A 587 8.58 -40.33 15.86
N GLY A 588 8.88 -39.51 14.85
CA GLY A 588 8.55 -38.08 14.85
C GLY A 588 9.73 -37.18 15.21
N HIS A 589 10.80 -37.74 15.79
CA HIS A 589 12.03 -36.99 16.09
C HIS A 589 13.14 -37.19 15.04
N TYR A 590 12.93 -37.99 13.99
CA TYR A 590 13.88 -38.03 12.87
C TYR A 590 13.54 -36.96 11.84
N LEU A 591 14.55 -36.42 11.18
CA LEU A 591 14.46 -35.26 10.29
C LEU A 591 13.29 -35.33 9.29
N ASN A 592 13.06 -36.52 8.71
CA ASN A 592 12.07 -36.76 7.67
C ASN A 592 10.76 -37.35 8.18
N ASP A 593 10.63 -37.59 9.48
CA ASP A 593 9.40 -38.07 10.08
C ASP A 593 8.36 -36.95 10.08
N THR A 594 7.12 -37.28 9.73
CA THR A 594 5.97 -36.40 9.99
C THR A 594 5.66 -36.37 11.48
N MET A 595 5.42 -35.19 12.05
CA MET A 595 5.14 -35.03 13.48
C MET A 595 3.66 -35.30 13.79
N TRP A 596 3.40 -35.99 14.90
CA TRP A 596 2.07 -36.04 15.52
C TRP A 596 1.79 -34.68 16.20
N PRO A 597 0.55 -34.17 16.27
CA PRO A 597 -0.70 -34.78 15.84
C PRO A 597 -1.05 -34.53 14.37
N TRP A 598 -0.38 -33.59 13.71
CA TRP A 598 -0.81 -33.02 12.43
C TRP A 598 -0.94 -34.01 11.28
N ASN A 599 -0.17 -35.10 11.33
CA ASN A 599 -0.25 -36.14 10.30
C ASN A 599 -1.41 -37.12 10.46
N GLY A 600 -2.21 -37.01 11.54
CA GLY A 600 -3.35 -37.89 11.82
C GLY A 600 -2.99 -39.35 12.11
N ILE A 601 -1.71 -39.70 12.19
CA ILE A 601 -1.28 -41.08 12.41
C ILE A 601 -1.42 -41.43 13.90
N THR A 602 -2.21 -42.44 14.20
CA THR A 602 -2.47 -42.94 15.55
C THR A 602 -1.98 -44.39 15.71
N GLY A 603 -1.83 -44.86 16.95
CA GLY A 603 -1.36 -46.21 17.26
C GLY A 603 -1.80 -46.70 18.63
N THR A 604 -1.39 -47.92 19.00
CA THR A 604 -1.72 -48.53 20.30
C THR A 604 -0.77 -48.02 21.38
N TYR A 605 -1.08 -46.86 21.93
CA TYR A 605 -0.54 -46.40 23.21
C TYR A 605 -1.65 -46.21 24.23
N THR A 606 -1.72 -47.07 25.25
CA THR A 606 -2.85 -47.13 26.21
C THR A 606 -2.42 -47.00 27.67
N GLY A 607 -1.21 -46.48 27.96
CA GLY A 607 -0.51 -46.77 29.23
C GLY A 607 0.02 -45.62 30.07
N THR A 608 0.43 -45.97 31.30
CA THR A 608 1.10 -45.11 32.31
C THR A 608 2.59 -45.47 32.52
N GLY A 609 3.20 -46.26 31.63
CA GLY A 609 4.61 -46.72 31.66
C GLY A 609 5.48 -46.20 30.51
N THR A 610 6.72 -46.70 30.36
CA THR A 610 7.66 -46.27 29.30
C THR A 610 7.11 -46.60 27.91
N ILE A 611 6.96 -45.59 27.05
CA ILE A 611 6.45 -45.75 25.68
C ILE A 611 7.45 -46.54 24.85
N LEU A 612 6.96 -47.53 24.09
CA LEU A 612 7.77 -48.24 23.11
C LEU A 612 8.04 -47.34 21.90
N PRO A 613 9.31 -47.22 21.46
CA PRO A 613 9.65 -46.48 20.25
C PRO A 613 8.81 -46.92 19.06
N GLY A 614 8.06 -45.97 18.46
CA GLY A 614 7.20 -46.21 17.31
C GLY A 614 5.69 -46.20 17.60
N ASN A 615 5.25 -46.33 18.85
CA ASN A 615 3.82 -46.32 19.19
C ASN A 615 3.32 -44.89 19.45
N ARG A 616 2.41 -44.41 18.59
CA ARG A 616 1.75 -43.11 18.74
C ARG A 616 0.52 -43.15 19.65
N PRO A 617 0.04 -41.99 20.16
CA PRO A 617 -1.24 -41.89 20.85
C PRO A 617 -2.42 -42.46 20.04
N THR A 618 -3.48 -42.88 20.73
CA THR A 618 -4.71 -43.42 20.11
C THR A 618 -5.57 -42.36 19.41
N THR A 619 -5.28 -41.08 19.64
CA THR A 619 -5.99 -39.94 19.07
C THR A 619 -4.99 -38.97 18.45
N ALA A 620 -5.41 -38.15 17.50
CA ALA A 620 -4.62 -37.06 16.92
C ALA A 620 -5.50 -35.80 16.84
N PRO A 621 -5.63 -35.04 17.95
CA PRO A 621 -6.49 -33.85 18.01
C PRO A 621 -5.97 -32.72 17.10
N GLY A 622 -6.85 -31.80 16.70
CA GLY A 622 -6.49 -30.63 15.89
C GLY A 622 -6.50 -30.85 14.37
N GLY A 623 -6.25 -32.07 13.89
CA GLY A 623 -6.23 -32.37 12.46
C GLY A 623 -4.96 -31.86 11.76
N PRO A 624 -4.98 -31.65 10.42
CA PRO A 624 -3.79 -31.22 9.67
C PRO A 624 -3.34 -29.82 10.09
N PHE A 625 -2.04 -29.54 9.89
CA PHE A 625 -1.46 -28.24 10.22
C PHE A 625 -2.17 -27.10 9.48
N PRO A 626 -2.56 -26.01 10.17
CA PRO A 626 -3.34 -24.94 9.55
C PRO A 626 -2.52 -24.16 8.52
N ASN A 627 -3.17 -23.76 7.41
CA ASN A 627 -2.56 -22.87 6.42
C ASN A 627 -2.38 -21.47 7.04
N ALA A 628 -1.28 -20.78 6.72
CA ALA A 628 -1.17 -19.37 7.08
C ALA A 628 -1.97 -18.49 6.12
N LEU A 629 -2.72 -17.53 6.66
CA LEU A 629 -3.46 -16.51 5.89
C LEU A 629 -2.55 -15.76 4.90
N SER A 630 -1.31 -15.50 5.28
CA SER A 630 -0.32 -14.76 4.49
C SER A 630 0.85 -15.63 3.98
N TYR A 631 0.84 -16.95 4.19
CA TYR A 631 1.89 -17.87 3.69
C TYR A 631 1.28 -19.24 3.40
N PRO A 632 0.39 -19.37 2.39
CA PRO A 632 -0.52 -20.51 2.28
C PRO A 632 0.16 -21.85 1.97
N PHE A 633 1.46 -21.87 1.69
CA PHE A 633 2.21 -23.07 1.30
C PHE A 633 3.30 -23.49 2.30
N ALA A 634 3.36 -22.88 3.50
CA ALA A 634 4.40 -23.20 4.49
C ALA A 634 3.84 -23.23 5.93
N PRO A 635 4.15 -24.26 6.76
CA PRO A 635 4.68 -25.56 6.35
C PRO A 635 3.62 -26.36 5.62
N VAL A 636 4.01 -27.52 5.08
CA VAL A 636 3.06 -28.52 4.57
C VAL A 636 2.10 -28.98 5.66
N SER A 637 0.93 -29.49 5.27
CA SER A 637 -0.12 -29.95 6.21
C SER A 637 0.34 -31.01 7.22
N ASN A 638 1.40 -31.75 6.90
CA ASN A 638 2.01 -32.77 7.76
C ASN A 638 3.49 -32.38 8.03
N PRO A 639 3.76 -31.41 8.91
CA PRO A 639 5.09 -30.86 9.12
C PRO A 639 6.07 -31.91 9.67
N LYS A 640 7.32 -31.74 9.29
CA LYS A 640 8.47 -32.54 9.74
C LYS A 640 9.44 -31.67 10.54
N PRO A 641 10.38 -32.26 11.30
CA PRO A 641 11.48 -31.51 11.87
C PRO A 641 12.26 -30.72 10.80
N PHE A 642 12.41 -31.29 9.59
CA PHE A 642 13.00 -30.59 8.44
C PHE A 642 12.38 -29.21 8.18
N ASP A 643 11.05 -29.15 8.10
CA ASP A 643 10.30 -27.93 7.78
C ASP A 643 10.48 -26.87 8.88
N MET A 644 10.51 -27.33 10.15
CA MET A 644 10.68 -26.45 11.30
C MET A 644 12.10 -25.93 11.46
N ILE A 645 13.12 -26.69 11.07
CA ILE A 645 14.52 -26.25 11.08
C ILE A 645 14.76 -25.21 9.98
N ASN A 646 14.26 -25.46 8.77
CA ASN A 646 14.39 -24.57 7.62
C ASN A 646 13.34 -23.43 7.63
N TYR A 647 13.10 -22.82 8.81
CA TYR A 647 12.00 -21.87 8.99
C TYR A 647 12.11 -20.58 8.17
N LYS A 648 13.31 -20.26 7.68
CA LYS A 648 13.60 -19.10 6.81
C LYS A 648 13.61 -19.46 5.31
N ASN A 649 13.47 -20.74 4.97
CA ASN A 649 13.59 -21.24 3.59
C ASN A 649 14.88 -20.77 2.88
N VAL A 650 16.02 -21.06 3.51
CA VAL A 650 17.37 -20.57 3.13
C VAL A 650 17.96 -21.25 1.88
N THR A 651 17.53 -22.47 1.55
CA THR A 651 18.19 -23.32 0.54
C THR A 651 17.61 -23.21 -0.87
N THR A 652 16.37 -22.75 -1.03
CA THR A 652 15.70 -22.60 -2.33
C THR A 652 14.85 -21.34 -2.36
N ILE A 653 15.40 -20.23 -2.86
CA ILE A 653 14.60 -19.06 -3.23
C ILE A 653 13.96 -19.35 -4.60
N ASN A 654 12.86 -20.09 -4.60
CA ASN A 654 11.93 -20.18 -5.73
C ASN A 654 10.67 -19.33 -5.44
N THR A 655 9.79 -19.24 -6.45
CA THR A 655 8.73 -18.23 -6.69
C THR A 655 7.66 -18.01 -5.59
N ILE A 656 7.85 -18.52 -4.37
CA ILE A 656 6.89 -18.46 -3.25
C ILE A 656 7.61 -18.15 -1.91
N ASN A 657 8.80 -17.54 -1.94
CA ASN A 657 9.64 -17.44 -0.73
C ASN A 657 9.03 -16.57 0.39
N GLY A 658 9.21 -17.01 1.64
CA GLY A 658 8.77 -16.36 2.87
C GLY A 658 9.15 -17.08 4.17
N GLY A 659 9.56 -18.36 4.09
CA GLY A 659 9.76 -19.19 5.27
C GLY A 659 8.42 -19.58 5.92
N LEU A 660 8.41 -19.86 7.22
CA LEU A 660 7.20 -20.26 7.96
C LEU A 660 6.30 -19.09 8.38
N GLY A 661 6.66 -17.86 8.03
CA GLY A 661 5.80 -16.68 8.26
C GLY A 661 5.81 -16.13 9.69
N PHE A 662 6.88 -16.38 10.45
CA PHE A 662 7.11 -15.77 11.76
C PHE A 662 8.56 -15.27 11.90
N CYS A 663 8.77 -14.32 12.82
CA CYS A 663 10.10 -13.88 13.24
C CYS A 663 10.04 -13.28 14.66
N TYR A 664 11.20 -12.97 15.22
CA TYR A 664 11.33 -12.32 16.53
C TYR A 664 11.89 -10.90 16.36
N ASP A 665 11.43 -9.98 17.20
CA ASP A 665 11.88 -8.58 17.20
C ASP A 665 13.41 -8.42 17.34
N ASP A 666 14.09 -9.38 17.99
CA ASP A 666 15.52 -9.35 18.23
C ASP A 666 16.35 -10.41 17.47
N VAL A 667 15.74 -11.13 16.52
CA VAL A 667 16.45 -12.11 15.66
C VAL A 667 16.41 -11.61 14.21
N PRO A 668 17.54 -11.11 13.67
CA PRO A 668 17.61 -10.67 12.28
C PRO A 668 17.33 -11.81 11.29
N PHE A 669 16.92 -11.46 10.07
CA PHE A 669 16.83 -12.44 8.99
C PHE A 669 18.22 -12.89 8.53
N GLN A 670 19.16 -11.94 8.39
CA GLN A 670 20.57 -12.14 8.04
C GLN A 670 21.48 -11.27 8.89
#